data_AF-A0A7H8HP07-F1
#
_entry.id   AF-A0A7H8HP07-F1
#
_cell.length_a   1.000
_cell.length_b   1.000
_cell.length_c   1.000
_cell.angle_alpha   90.00
_cell.angle_beta   90.00
_cell.angle_gamma   90.00
#
_symmetry.space_group_name_H-M   'P 1'
#
loop_
_entity.id
_entity.type
_entity.pdbx_description
1 polymer ?
#
loop_
_entity_poly.entity_id
_entity_poly.type
_entity_poly.pdbx_seq_one_letter_code
_entity_poly.pdbx_strand_id
1 'polypeptide(L)'
;MAQLHVLGDWHGPGEEYTAKRLARELPVDWDVIAGRQIPTHTDPVDLDLIVVGENGVYVCEEKSWGPHVAAGEVAWYVNGEQRSNPVDQVAHAARVLAGRLRAKIAGWTAGQARLPRGIRPVTGHVVMSHRSINLSGQEDLGIDKVVTLDAASAMLTTRDAALPAEVAALRASVMSYLLGLDRRDPADAPAQIMQYRVTGLIGVEGNARVYAGNNPAGELTFLYCVPVVNAPDRAAAELLAIREHDALALLAKEDRTWQVRDWFDWNGYRVTPIMPDMSGTSLWKLAGERRTQVDSAGRVPEKIATPIVHDAFAALKSVHAKEIMHRALRPRYIEVTGENRVRFRDFSRARIPSMETIAPNLLDDHPSTPYRAPDATMEFFGEKDDVYSLALCLVQWIYGDQDETPDHDLVRQQAAAYPGIGELLARCLSVDYDKRPEAVEVATATAPTTATASAIAADASIPVANTLVAGRYRLRRQLGEGAWAVTWLAADEQAGGERTLKYLRRDRVSPEQTKAEFRTADSLRSRYCARVYDVLPVPEPGVLVQEYVPGTTLKEIVASKQMTGDEFRRITMDVLSGLDDAHQQELYHRDVSPSNIIVREDGGARLIDFGLAAPATTARSAVGSPPFIAPEVWERSSWSPAADIYSAIASILTAMLGRYPYASPDLAGRRTLVPPAADQRQRFGEAFLNTLYRGVAYDPADRPQSAAEFVRLIAEPNAVSEGDHRRVNPTVAELRSLYRESGLGNGGNRGLDNKFAHETYAPTWLDTKLLPAILDRKLDVVVLSGNPGDGKTSFLVKVGDALDNLRAETLRADDAGWRKQLDGHTFVAVYDASESNYPLSSDEMLLQALDTGQGEDPERRTVLIAANDGRVTQFFTDHADLHEDVAEQLLRQRRVDTDLSSRVVLVDLKRRALATPESETLSLAEAILDLFTVDSRWVACADCTARNGCPIRRNALDLRTTSTKAAVKELVLTSHLRRRRRATVRDVRSAFAWLITGDLSCEQVHAQREGGTDPITDDRLLAGLAFGGVSGDNLLQEWAELDPAELPAPGAVRTARARVDVLPDLNKIAESDIRRLKRALFLGQWGSETGRTEVRGYRHFAEYLDALSAPERALPRFITGLSRVLGFVGYEGTGLALRDQSYDAPAVRAIVVIKELDATEFELAADGARSPYIESFPDLLVLRHSSGAALRINLDTAEVLLRAADGEILGDLASEAVRQEVTGFGNRLRREPARAVRVIDGSGRSLKAVAKDGRIVREDVS
;
A
#
# COMPACT_ATOMS: atom_id res chain seq x y z
N MET A 1 5.26 -30.07 42.38
CA MET A 1 5.13 -29.37 41.10
C MET A 1 4.07 -30.11 40.32
N ALA A 2 3.05 -29.39 39.86
CA ALA A 2 2.04 -29.93 38.97
C ALA A 2 2.68 -30.50 37.70
N GLN A 3 2.05 -31.49 37.09
CA GLN A 3 2.56 -32.09 35.86
C GLN A 3 2.26 -31.16 34.67
N LEU A 4 3.29 -30.74 33.96
CA LEU A 4 3.15 -29.95 32.74
C LEU A 4 3.06 -30.88 31.52
N HIS A 5 1.95 -30.82 30.81
CA HIS A 5 1.70 -31.53 29.56
C HIS A 5 1.76 -30.55 28.40
N VAL A 6 2.88 -30.54 27.70
CA VAL A 6 3.07 -29.76 26.47
C VAL A 6 2.67 -30.63 25.31
N LEU A 7 1.49 -30.36 24.74
CA LEU A 7 0.88 -31.23 23.75
C LEU A 7 0.81 -30.57 22.35
N GLY A 8 1.39 -29.38 22.19
CA GLY A 8 1.61 -28.63 20.94
C GLY A 8 2.82 -27.68 21.07
N ASP A 9 3.07 -26.84 20.06
CA ASP A 9 4.12 -25.80 20.12
C ASP A 9 3.62 -24.55 20.87
N TRP A 10 4.54 -23.85 21.56
CA TRP A 10 4.25 -22.58 22.24
C TRP A 10 4.04 -21.46 21.23
N HIS A 11 3.05 -20.59 21.45
CA HIS A 11 2.81 -19.46 20.55
C HIS A 11 3.68 -18.23 20.87
N GLY A 12 4.28 -18.20 22.06
CA GLY A 12 5.27 -17.18 22.43
C GLY A 12 5.98 -17.47 23.77
N PRO A 13 7.08 -16.76 24.06
CA PRO A 13 7.85 -16.95 25.29
C PRO A 13 7.06 -16.63 26.57
N GLY A 14 6.00 -15.80 26.47
CA GLY A 14 5.08 -15.49 27.58
C GLY A 14 4.22 -16.69 28.00
N GLU A 15 3.70 -17.45 27.04
CA GLU A 15 2.91 -18.66 27.26
C GLU A 15 3.77 -19.76 27.90
N GLU A 16 4.95 -20.02 27.34
CA GLU A 16 5.90 -21.00 27.86
C GLU A 16 6.35 -20.65 29.29
N TYR A 17 6.68 -19.37 29.53
CA TYR A 17 7.09 -18.90 30.85
C TYR A 17 5.95 -19.06 31.88
N THR A 18 4.73 -18.67 31.51
CA THR A 18 3.54 -18.76 32.35
C THR A 18 3.21 -20.22 32.69
N ALA A 19 3.22 -21.11 31.71
CA ALA A 19 2.96 -22.54 31.90
C ALA A 19 4.00 -23.20 32.82
N LYS A 20 5.29 -22.95 32.58
CA LYS A 20 6.38 -23.47 33.42
C LYS A 20 6.35 -22.90 34.84
N ARG A 21 5.90 -21.66 35.01
CA ARG A 21 5.78 -21.04 36.33
C ARG A 21 4.59 -21.62 37.10
N LEU A 22 3.41 -21.70 36.49
CA LEU A 22 2.24 -22.33 37.11
C LEU A 22 2.51 -23.79 37.45
N ALA A 23 3.17 -24.56 36.58
CA ALA A 23 3.53 -25.95 36.88
C ALA A 23 4.47 -26.09 38.10
N ARG A 24 5.37 -25.11 38.30
CA ARG A 24 6.28 -25.09 39.47
C ARG A 24 5.54 -24.72 40.76
N GLU A 25 4.61 -23.79 40.69
CA GLU A 25 3.96 -23.18 41.87
C GLU A 25 2.67 -23.89 42.30
N LEU A 26 2.02 -24.66 41.42
CA LEU A 26 0.79 -25.39 41.71
C LEU A 26 1.04 -26.76 42.40
N PRO A 27 0.02 -27.32 43.10
CA PRO A 27 0.12 -28.61 43.81
C PRO A 27 0.58 -29.78 42.93
N VAL A 28 1.20 -30.79 43.55
CA VAL A 28 1.84 -31.92 42.83
C VAL A 28 0.86 -32.85 42.12
N ASP A 29 -0.37 -32.87 42.58
CA ASP A 29 -1.48 -33.67 42.08
C ASP A 29 -2.29 -32.96 40.99
N TRP A 30 -1.89 -31.75 40.60
CA TRP A 30 -2.53 -30.96 39.55
C TRP A 30 -1.83 -31.14 38.20
N ASP A 31 -2.54 -30.78 37.13
CA ASP A 31 -2.03 -30.85 35.77
C ASP A 31 -2.16 -29.48 35.07
N VAL A 32 -1.13 -29.07 34.34
CA VAL A 32 -1.14 -27.90 33.45
C VAL A 32 -0.98 -28.41 32.03
N ILE A 33 -1.91 -28.07 31.15
CA ILE A 33 -1.95 -28.54 29.76
C ILE A 33 -1.84 -27.32 28.84
N ALA A 34 -0.88 -27.34 27.91
CA ALA A 34 -0.67 -26.29 26.92
C ALA A 34 -0.83 -26.81 25.49
N GLY A 35 -1.19 -25.92 24.56
CA GLY A 35 -1.23 -26.20 23.12
C GLY A 35 -2.42 -27.07 22.67
N ARG A 36 -3.65 -26.71 23.08
CA ARG A 36 -4.88 -27.45 22.75
C ARG A 36 -5.91 -26.61 22.00
N GLN A 37 -6.77 -27.29 21.25
CA GLN A 37 -7.92 -26.70 20.59
C GLN A 37 -9.21 -27.46 20.91
N ILE A 38 -10.32 -26.75 21.01
CA ILE A 38 -11.65 -27.36 21.12
C ILE A 38 -12.30 -27.37 19.74
N PRO A 39 -12.57 -28.54 19.13
CA PRO A 39 -13.26 -28.59 17.84
C PRO A 39 -14.70 -28.07 17.98
N THR A 40 -15.14 -27.19 17.06
CA THR A 40 -16.54 -26.75 16.94
C THR A 40 -17.09 -27.00 15.51
N HIS A 41 -18.36 -26.68 15.27
CA HIS A 41 -18.99 -26.89 13.96
C HIS A 41 -18.69 -25.80 12.91
N THR A 42 -18.14 -24.66 13.34
CA THR A 42 -17.82 -23.52 12.46
C THR A 42 -16.31 -23.30 12.40
N ASP A 43 -15.62 -23.20 13.55
CA ASP A 43 -14.15 -23.07 13.65
C ASP A 43 -13.62 -23.62 15.01
N PRO A 44 -12.42 -24.23 15.10
CA PRO A 44 -11.85 -24.64 16.38
C PRO A 44 -11.58 -23.43 17.31
N VAL A 45 -11.76 -23.61 18.62
CA VAL A 45 -11.45 -22.59 19.63
C VAL A 45 -10.08 -22.89 20.25
N ASP A 46 -9.13 -21.98 20.06
CA ASP A 46 -7.78 -22.06 20.63
C ASP A 46 -7.78 -21.89 22.15
N LEU A 47 -6.93 -22.64 22.84
CA LEU A 47 -6.69 -22.53 24.28
C LEU A 47 -5.19 -22.37 24.55
N ASP A 48 -4.81 -21.27 25.21
CA ASP A 48 -3.43 -21.07 25.66
C ASP A 48 -3.07 -22.11 26.74
N LEU A 49 -3.77 -22.07 27.88
CA LEU A 49 -3.48 -22.97 29.01
C LEU A 49 -4.75 -23.52 29.65
N ILE A 50 -4.74 -24.80 30.02
CA ILE A 50 -5.77 -25.45 30.84
C ILE A 50 -5.10 -25.97 32.11
N VAL A 51 -5.60 -25.54 33.27
CA VAL A 51 -5.16 -26.05 34.58
C VAL A 51 -6.26 -26.95 35.14
N VAL A 52 -5.90 -28.17 35.55
CA VAL A 52 -6.84 -29.16 36.10
C VAL A 52 -6.49 -29.41 37.57
N GLY A 53 -7.34 -28.89 38.46
CA GLY A 53 -7.24 -29.07 39.90
C GLY A 53 -7.85 -30.39 40.39
N GLU A 54 -8.05 -30.49 41.70
CA GLU A 54 -8.73 -31.65 42.30
C GLU A 54 -10.24 -31.57 42.03
N ASN A 55 -10.82 -30.38 42.14
CA ASN A 55 -12.26 -30.16 42.10
C ASN A 55 -12.75 -29.32 40.90
N GLY A 56 -11.87 -28.74 40.10
CA GLY A 56 -12.21 -27.84 39.00
C GLY A 56 -11.26 -27.84 37.79
N VAL A 57 -11.71 -27.22 36.71
CA VAL A 57 -10.95 -27.02 35.45
C VAL A 57 -10.91 -25.52 35.13
N TYR A 58 -9.72 -24.99 34.89
CA TYR A 58 -9.48 -23.55 34.72
C TYR A 58 -8.85 -23.28 33.35
N VAL A 59 -9.53 -22.52 32.50
CA VAL A 59 -9.00 -22.06 31.21
C VAL A 59 -8.31 -20.73 31.44
N CYS A 60 -7.03 -20.64 31.11
CA CYS A 60 -6.22 -19.45 31.31
C CYS A 60 -5.77 -18.90 29.95
N GLU A 61 -6.17 -17.67 29.64
CA GLU A 61 -5.70 -16.89 28.49
C GLU A 61 -4.51 -16.04 28.93
N GLU A 62 -3.36 -16.15 28.25
CA GLU A 62 -2.14 -15.44 28.61
C GLU A 62 -2.02 -14.12 27.84
N LYS A 63 -1.68 -13.03 28.54
CA LYS A 63 -1.38 -11.73 27.94
C LYS A 63 -0.14 -11.08 28.56
N SER A 64 0.90 -10.89 27.76
CA SER A 64 2.11 -10.13 28.14
C SER A 64 2.02 -8.68 27.70
N TRP A 65 0.93 -8.00 28.09
CA TRP A 65 0.77 -6.57 27.80
C TRP A 65 1.59 -5.72 28.76
N GLY A 66 2.06 -4.57 28.29
CA GLY A 66 3.03 -3.71 28.98
C GLY A 66 2.66 -3.27 30.40
N PRO A 67 3.49 -2.43 31.04
CA PRO A 67 3.41 -2.19 32.47
C PRO A 67 2.13 -1.50 32.94
N HIS A 68 1.33 -0.83 32.11
CA HIS A 68 0.07 -0.19 32.56
C HIS A 68 -1.13 -0.75 31.79
N VAL A 69 -2.02 -1.43 32.51
CA VAL A 69 -3.24 -1.99 31.93
C VAL A 69 -4.44 -1.57 32.77
N ALA A 70 -5.40 -0.89 32.13
CA ALA A 70 -6.71 -0.60 32.70
C ALA A 70 -7.75 -1.53 32.06
N ALA A 71 -8.22 -2.50 32.82
CA ALA A 71 -9.23 -3.45 32.39
C ALA A 71 -10.62 -2.77 32.41
N GLY A 72 -11.43 -3.01 31.38
CA GLY A 72 -12.76 -2.40 31.27
C GLY A 72 -13.78 -3.35 30.63
N GLU A 73 -15.06 -3.17 30.94
CA GLU A 73 -16.15 -4.09 30.53
C GLU A 73 -16.29 -4.21 29.01
N VAL A 74 -16.12 -3.09 28.28
CA VAL A 74 -16.29 -3.03 26.82
C VAL A 74 -14.96 -3.14 26.08
N ALA A 75 -13.90 -2.57 26.64
CA ALA A 75 -12.55 -2.60 26.08
C ALA A 75 -11.51 -2.34 27.17
N TRP A 76 -10.30 -2.82 26.95
CA TRP A 76 -9.18 -2.61 27.87
C TRP A 76 -8.29 -1.50 27.33
N TYR A 77 -7.54 -0.83 28.19
CA TYR A 77 -6.58 0.19 27.80
C TYR A 77 -5.19 -0.25 28.23
N VAL A 78 -4.31 -0.49 27.26
CA VAL A 78 -2.90 -0.81 27.51
C VAL A 78 -2.10 0.43 27.18
N ASN A 79 -1.47 1.04 28.18
CA ASN A 79 -0.77 2.32 28.06
C ASN A 79 -1.64 3.42 27.37
N GLY A 80 -2.96 3.42 27.61
CA GLY A 80 -3.90 4.38 27.04
C GLY A 80 -4.48 4.00 25.66
N GLU A 81 -3.99 2.94 25.01
CA GLU A 81 -4.56 2.42 23.77
C GLU A 81 -5.66 1.41 24.01
N GLN A 82 -6.78 1.56 23.30
CA GLN A 82 -7.90 0.64 23.38
C GLN A 82 -7.57 -0.72 22.73
N ARG A 83 -7.74 -1.80 23.50
CA ARG A 83 -7.59 -3.21 23.08
C ARG A 83 -8.90 -3.96 23.31
N SER A 84 -9.10 -5.04 22.55
CA SER A 84 -10.26 -5.92 22.73
C SER A 84 -10.25 -6.56 24.11
N ASN A 85 -11.43 -6.75 24.69
CA ASN A 85 -11.58 -7.36 26.01
C ASN A 85 -11.31 -8.88 25.95
N PRO A 86 -10.23 -9.40 26.56
CA PRO A 86 -9.89 -10.83 26.53
C PRO A 86 -10.80 -11.68 27.42
N VAL A 87 -11.58 -11.07 28.32
CA VAL A 87 -12.46 -11.79 29.26
C VAL A 87 -13.61 -12.50 28.53
N ASP A 88 -14.15 -11.88 27.49
CA ASP A 88 -15.24 -12.48 26.71
C ASP A 88 -14.76 -13.70 25.91
N GLN A 89 -13.53 -13.63 25.40
CA GLN A 89 -12.88 -14.72 24.68
C GLN A 89 -12.65 -15.92 25.60
N VAL A 90 -12.02 -15.71 26.76
CA VAL A 90 -11.78 -16.82 27.71
C VAL A 90 -13.09 -17.35 28.32
N ALA A 91 -14.09 -16.49 28.54
CA ALA A 91 -15.41 -16.91 29.01
C ALA A 91 -16.20 -17.69 27.94
N HIS A 92 -15.99 -17.39 26.66
CA HIS A 92 -16.50 -18.19 25.55
C HIS A 92 -15.83 -19.57 25.53
N ALA A 93 -14.49 -19.61 25.55
CA ALA A 93 -13.72 -20.85 25.57
C ALA A 93 -14.12 -21.79 26.73
N ALA A 94 -14.23 -21.24 27.94
CA ALA A 94 -14.67 -22.00 29.12
C ALA A 94 -16.10 -22.56 28.98
N ARG A 95 -17.04 -21.82 28.37
CA ARG A 95 -18.41 -22.31 28.10
C ARG A 95 -18.42 -23.44 27.08
N VAL A 96 -17.63 -23.31 26.02
CA VAL A 96 -17.51 -24.34 24.97
C VAL A 96 -16.93 -25.62 25.59
N LEU A 97 -15.86 -25.51 26.37
CA LEU A 97 -15.26 -26.66 27.07
C LEU A 97 -16.25 -27.32 28.04
N ALA A 98 -16.96 -26.54 28.84
CA ALA A 98 -17.97 -27.06 29.77
C ALA A 98 -19.09 -27.82 29.04
N GLY A 99 -19.54 -27.31 27.88
CA GLY A 99 -20.52 -27.98 27.03
C GLY A 99 -20.03 -29.32 26.49
N ARG A 100 -18.74 -29.38 26.12
CA ARG A 100 -18.10 -30.62 25.65
C ARG A 100 -17.92 -31.66 26.75
N LEU A 101 -17.43 -31.26 27.93
CA LEU A 101 -17.32 -32.15 29.08
C LEU A 101 -18.68 -32.73 29.47
N ARG A 102 -19.74 -31.91 29.44
CA ARG A 102 -21.13 -32.36 29.64
C ARG A 102 -21.58 -33.39 28.62
N ALA A 103 -21.20 -33.24 27.36
CA ALA A 103 -21.60 -34.15 26.28
C ALA A 103 -20.78 -35.45 26.26
N LYS A 104 -19.52 -35.42 26.71
CA LYS A 104 -18.55 -36.51 26.50
C LYS A 104 -18.24 -37.33 27.75
N ILE A 105 -18.39 -36.76 28.95
CA ILE A 105 -18.05 -37.44 30.20
C ILE A 105 -19.32 -37.96 30.87
N ALA A 106 -19.43 -39.28 30.94
CA ALA A 106 -20.52 -39.94 31.67
C ALA A 106 -20.47 -39.55 33.15
N GLY A 107 -21.62 -39.14 33.72
CA GLY A 107 -21.70 -38.68 35.11
C GLY A 107 -21.41 -37.21 35.33
N TRP A 108 -20.90 -36.46 34.33
CA TRP A 108 -20.63 -35.02 34.46
C TRP A 108 -21.87 -34.20 34.82
N THR A 109 -23.00 -34.44 34.13
CA THR A 109 -24.27 -33.75 34.42
C THR A 109 -24.77 -34.04 35.84
N ALA A 110 -24.57 -35.27 36.34
CA ALA A 110 -24.98 -35.67 37.68
C ALA A 110 -24.07 -35.07 38.77
N GLY A 111 -22.75 -35.01 38.53
CA GLY A 111 -21.80 -34.31 39.41
C GLY A 111 -22.04 -32.80 39.44
N GLN A 112 -22.25 -32.18 38.26
CA GLN A 112 -22.56 -30.76 38.15
C GLN A 112 -23.89 -30.40 38.83
N ALA A 113 -24.90 -31.27 38.79
CA ALA A 113 -26.19 -31.03 39.44
C ALA A 113 -26.13 -31.06 40.98
N ARG A 114 -25.06 -31.62 41.56
CA ARG A 114 -24.83 -31.64 43.01
C ARG A 114 -24.08 -30.39 43.50
N LEU A 115 -23.50 -29.60 42.60
CA LEU A 115 -22.89 -28.32 42.93
C LEU A 115 -23.98 -27.30 43.34
N PRO A 116 -23.70 -26.42 44.32
CA PRO A 116 -24.58 -25.31 44.66
C PRO A 116 -24.93 -24.45 43.44
N ARG A 117 -26.16 -23.92 43.41
CA ARG A 117 -26.63 -23.05 42.32
C ARG A 117 -25.68 -21.86 42.12
N GLY A 118 -25.20 -21.68 40.90
CA GLY A 118 -24.31 -20.58 40.51
C GLY A 118 -22.83 -20.96 40.42
N ILE A 119 -22.42 -22.09 40.99
CA ILE A 119 -21.05 -22.59 40.92
C ILE A 119 -20.84 -23.37 39.63
N ARG A 120 -19.76 -23.07 38.91
CA ARG A 120 -19.37 -23.77 37.68
C ARG A 120 -18.04 -24.49 37.89
N PRO A 121 -17.93 -25.77 37.51
CA PRO A 121 -16.69 -26.53 37.64
C PRO A 121 -15.66 -26.20 36.55
N VAL A 122 -16.04 -25.39 35.56
CA VAL A 122 -15.16 -24.88 34.51
C VAL A 122 -15.25 -23.36 34.49
N THR A 123 -14.13 -22.67 34.69
CA THR A 123 -14.04 -21.21 34.69
C THR A 123 -12.90 -20.70 33.81
N GLY A 124 -13.04 -19.47 33.30
CA GLY A 124 -12.07 -18.82 32.43
C GLY A 124 -11.42 -17.61 33.11
N HIS A 125 -10.12 -17.44 32.94
CA HIS A 125 -9.30 -16.43 33.61
C HIS A 125 -8.26 -15.84 32.66
N VAL A 126 -7.99 -14.54 32.76
CA VAL A 126 -6.92 -13.86 32.01
C VAL A 126 -5.71 -13.73 32.92
N VAL A 127 -4.56 -14.25 32.50
CA VAL A 127 -3.30 -14.21 33.25
C VAL A 127 -2.36 -13.19 32.60
N MET A 128 -2.04 -12.14 33.35
CA MET A 128 -1.13 -11.10 32.89
C MET A 128 0.31 -11.43 33.28
N SER A 129 1.18 -11.68 32.30
CA SER A 129 2.54 -12.23 32.53
C SER A 129 3.67 -11.20 32.62
N HIS A 130 3.38 -9.92 32.30
CA HIS A 130 4.40 -8.87 32.30
C HIS A 130 4.93 -8.58 33.72
N ARG A 131 6.27 -8.52 33.87
CA ARG A 131 6.96 -8.52 35.18
C ARG A 131 6.70 -7.29 36.04
N SER A 132 6.39 -6.15 35.43
CA SER A 132 6.17 -4.86 36.10
C SER A 132 4.76 -4.34 35.86
N ILE A 133 3.77 -5.24 35.84
CA ILE A 133 2.40 -4.85 35.52
C ILE A 133 1.71 -4.09 36.67
N ASN A 134 1.08 -2.98 36.30
CA ASN A 134 0.19 -2.15 37.08
C ASN A 134 -1.21 -2.27 36.47
N LEU A 135 -2.03 -3.10 37.10
CA LEU A 135 -3.36 -3.47 36.63
C LEU A 135 -4.43 -2.72 37.42
N SER A 136 -5.31 -2.01 36.72
CA SER A 136 -6.44 -1.25 37.30
C SER A 136 -7.76 -1.62 36.62
N GLY A 137 -8.91 -1.35 37.25
CA GLY A 137 -10.25 -1.63 36.69
C GLY A 137 -10.68 -3.11 36.65
N GLN A 138 -9.81 -4.03 37.10
CA GLN A 138 -10.12 -5.47 37.15
C GLN A 138 -11.29 -5.83 38.08
N GLU A 139 -11.55 -5.01 39.09
CA GLU A 139 -12.62 -5.22 40.08
C GLU A 139 -14.01 -5.12 39.42
N ASP A 140 -14.14 -4.25 38.41
CA ASP A 140 -15.38 -4.01 37.67
C ASP A 140 -15.75 -5.20 36.76
N LEU A 141 -14.76 -6.02 36.38
CA LEU A 141 -14.97 -7.21 35.55
C LEU A 141 -15.47 -8.42 36.34
N GLY A 142 -15.37 -8.36 37.67
CA GLY A 142 -15.72 -9.43 38.60
C GLY A 142 -14.49 -10.16 39.15
N ILE A 143 -14.63 -10.63 40.39
CA ILE A 143 -13.56 -11.23 41.20
C ILE A 143 -12.90 -12.41 40.46
N ASP A 144 -11.56 -12.43 40.47
CA ASP A 144 -10.67 -13.44 39.91
C ASP A 144 -10.70 -13.61 38.38
N LYS A 145 -11.44 -12.80 37.60
CA LYS A 145 -11.46 -12.97 36.14
C LYS A 145 -10.16 -12.57 35.46
N VAL A 146 -9.42 -11.64 36.05
CA VAL A 146 -8.12 -11.18 35.60
C VAL A 146 -7.17 -11.26 36.78
N VAL A 147 -5.98 -11.80 36.57
CA VAL A 147 -4.99 -11.99 37.62
C VAL A 147 -3.59 -11.74 37.08
N THR A 148 -2.71 -11.23 37.92
CA THR A 148 -1.28 -11.18 37.59
C THR A 148 -0.68 -12.57 37.72
N LEU A 149 0.38 -12.86 36.97
CA LEU A 149 1.06 -14.14 37.05
C LEU A 149 1.56 -14.46 38.48
N ASP A 150 1.95 -13.45 39.26
CA ASP A 150 2.37 -13.60 40.65
C ASP A 150 1.25 -14.09 41.59
N ALA A 151 0.00 -13.73 41.28
CA ALA A 151 -1.17 -14.09 42.10
C ALA A 151 -1.94 -15.30 41.54
N ALA A 152 -1.63 -15.76 40.33
CA ALA A 152 -2.40 -16.78 39.62
C ALA A 152 -2.45 -18.13 40.36
N SER A 153 -1.31 -18.64 40.85
CA SER A 153 -1.27 -19.92 41.59
C SER A 153 -2.16 -19.91 42.83
N ALA A 154 -2.02 -18.87 43.67
CA ALA A 154 -2.77 -18.73 44.92
C ALA A 154 -4.29 -18.58 44.68
N MET A 155 -4.68 -17.83 43.65
CA MET A 155 -6.08 -17.68 43.24
C MET A 155 -6.66 -19.03 42.82
N LEU A 156 -5.98 -19.77 41.94
CA LEU A 156 -6.46 -21.06 41.44
C LEU A 156 -6.63 -22.09 42.57
N THR A 157 -5.65 -22.21 43.48
CA THR A 157 -5.74 -23.13 44.64
C THR A 157 -6.89 -22.78 45.57
N THR A 158 -7.11 -21.48 45.83
CA THR A 158 -8.21 -21.02 46.71
C THR A 158 -9.57 -21.36 46.10
N ARG A 159 -9.73 -21.19 44.78
CA ARG A 159 -10.97 -21.52 44.08
C ARG A 159 -11.26 -23.01 44.07
N ASP A 160 -10.24 -23.83 43.86
CA ASP A 160 -10.39 -25.28 43.81
C ASP A 160 -10.79 -25.87 45.18
N ALA A 161 -10.22 -25.32 46.27
CA ALA A 161 -10.61 -25.67 47.62
C ALA A 161 -12.06 -25.27 47.98
N ALA A 162 -12.62 -24.27 47.30
CA ALA A 162 -14.00 -23.82 47.48
C ALA A 162 -15.01 -24.67 46.69
N LEU A 163 -14.57 -25.54 45.78
CA LEU A 163 -15.42 -26.44 45.02
C LEU A 163 -15.62 -27.76 45.80
N PRO A 164 -16.86 -28.25 45.94
CA PRO A 164 -17.08 -29.53 46.59
C PRO A 164 -16.62 -30.72 45.71
N ALA A 165 -16.30 -31.84 46.36
CA ALA A 165 -15.51 -32.94 45.80
C ALA A 165 -16.25 -33.85 44.79
N GLU A 166 -17.39 -33.41 44.25
CA GLU A 166 -18.18 -34.20 43.30
C GLU A 166 -17.52 -34.33 41.92
N VAL A 167 -16.63 -33.38 41.56
CA VAL A 167 -15.88 -33.39 40.30
C VAL A 167 -14.58 -34.20 40.43
N ALA A 168 -14.04 -34.35 41.64
CA ALA A 168 -12.80 -35.10 41.89
C ALA A 168 -12.89 -36.55 41.41
N ALA A 169 -14.04 -37.20 41.60
CA ALA A 169 -14.29 -38.56 41.10
C ALA A 169 -14.28 -38.69 39.56
N LEU A 170 -14.50 -37.58 38.83
CA LEU A 170 -14.50 -37.52 37.37
C LEU A 170 -13.15 -37.08 36.79
N ARG A 171 -12.20 -36.66 37.63
CA ARG A 171 -10.91 -36.09 37.22
C ARG A 171 -10.15 -36.98 36.23
N ALA A 172 -10.13 -38.29 36.44
CA ALA A 172 -9.46 -39.23 35.54
C ALA A 172 -10.11 -39.24 34.13
N SER A 173 -11.44 -39.19 34.05
CA SER A 173 -12.16 -39.10 32.78
C SER A 173 -12.01 -37.74 32.11
N VAL A 174 -11.94 -36.66 32.90
CA VAL A 174 -11.64 -35.30 32.42
C VAL A 174 -10.25 -35.24 31.81
N MET A 175 -9.24 -35.72 32.52
CA MET A 175 -7.86 -35.77 32.03
C MET A 175 -7.74 -36.62 30.77
N SER A 176 -8.36 -37.81 30.73
CA SER A 176 -8.37 -38.63 29.52
C SER A 176 -9.02 -37.92 28.33
N TYR A 177 -10.09 -37.15 28.54
CA TYR A 177 -10.72 -36.37 27.50
C TYR A 177 -9.85 -35.18 27.05
N LEU A 178 -9.29 -34.41 27.99
CA LEU A 178 -8.47 -33.23 27.69
C LEU A 178 -7.15 -33.59 27.00
N LEU A 179 -6.53 -34.70 27.39
CA LEU A 179 -5.34 -35.25 26.71
C LEU A 179 -5.69 -35.86 25.34
N GLY A 180 -6.96 -36.15 25.08
CA GLY A 180 -7.49 -36.64 23.80
C GLY A 180 -8.15 -35.56 22.93
N LEU A 181 -8.17 -34.29 23.36
CA LEU A 181 -8.56 -33.18 22.49
C LEU A 181 -7.61 -33.09 21.30
N ASP A 182 -8.06 -32.44 20.23
CA ASP A 182 -7.19 -32.20 19.09
C ASP A 182 -5.99 -31.36 19.56
N ARG A 183 -4.81 -31.74 19.09
CA ARG A 183 -3.62 -30.91 19.30
C ARG A 183 -3.85 -29.61 18.55
N ARG A 184 -3.34 -28.50 19.07
CA ARG A 184 -3.12 -27.33 18.21
C ARG A 184 -2.10 -27.78 17.17
N ASP A 185 -2.59 -28.21 16.00
CA ASP A 185 -1.74 -28.71 14.94
C ASP A 185 -1.31 -27.50 14.11
N PRO A 186 -0.01 -27.23 13.93
CA PRO A 186 0.43 -26.31 12.90
C PRO A 186 -0.19 -26.66 11.53
N ALA A 187 -0.59 -27.92 11.32
CA ALA A 187 -1.27 -28.44 10.15
C ALA A 187 -2.83 -28.34 10.16
N ASP A 188 -3.42 -27.29 10.73
CA ASP A 188 -4.69 -26.70 10.20
C ASP A 188 -4.46 -26.08 8.80
N ALA A 189 -3.72 -26.81 7.98
CA ALA A 189 -3.44 -26.49 6.62
C ALA A 189 -4.72 -26.79 5.83
N PRO A 190 -5.30 -25.79 5.14
CA PRO A 190 -6.49 -26.00 4.34
C PRO A 190 -6.25 -27.17 3.39
N ALA A 191 -7.14 -28.17 3.33
CA ALA A 191 -6.94 -29.35 2.46
C ALA A 191 -6.63 -29.00 0.99
N GLN A 192 -7.03 -27.80 0.57
CA GLN A 192 -6.75 -27.22 -0.73
C GLN A 192 -6.66 -25.70 -0.61
N ILE A 193 -5.65 -25.10 -1.25
CA ILE A 193 -5.56 -23.65 -1.49
C ILE A 193 -5.70 -23.46 -2.99
N MET A 194 -6.84 -22.92 -3.43
CA MET A 194 -7.18 -22.78 -4.84
C MET A 194 -7.00 -24.09 -5.62
N GLN A 195 -6.04 -24.19 -6.54
CA GLN A 195 -5.76 -25.39 -7.33
C GLN A 195 -4.68 -26.31 -6.72
N TYR A 196 -4.10 -25.92 -5.58
CA TYR A 196 -3.02 -26.64 -4.92
C TYR A 196 -3.57 -27.51 -3.80
N ARG A 197 -3.27 -28.81 -3.85
CA ARG A 197 -3.63 -29.76 -2.80
C ARG A 197 -2.61 -29.64 -1.69
N VAL A 198 -3.01 -29.19 -0.52
CA VAL A 198 -2.07 -28.98 0.59
C VAL A 198 -1.84 -30.31 1.31
N THR A 199 -0.58 -30.60 1.58
CA THR A 199 -0.13 -31.82 2.25
C THR A 199 0.29 -31.58 3.70
N GLY A 200 0.58 -30.33 4.09
CA GLY A 200 0.81 -29.93 5.48
C GLY A 200 1.39 -28.52 5.62
N LEU A 201 1.48 -28.00 6.84
CA LEU A 201 2.25 -26.78 7.13
C LEU A 201 3.74 -27.15 7.29
N ILE A 202 4.62 -26.38 6.66
CA ILE A 202 6.09 -26.50 6.79
C ILE A 202 6.58 -25.68 7.98
N GLY A 203 6.02 -24.48 8.17
CA GLY A 203 6.36 -23.58 9.28
C GLY A 203 5.82 -22.16 9.10
N VAL A 204 6.24 -21.27 9.99
CA VAL A 204 5.96 -19.82 9.95
C VAL A 204 7.28 -19.09 9.74
N GLU A 205 7.35 -18.24 8.72
CA GLU A 205 8.51 -17.41 8.40
C GLU A 205 8.10 -15.93 8.49
N GLY A 206 8.56 -15.23 9.53
CA GLY A 206 8.07 -13.89 9.86
C GLY A 206 6.57 -13.92 10.17
N ASN A 207 5.77 -13.15 9.42
CA ASN A 207 4.31 -13.17 9.52
C ASN A 207 3.66 -14.16 8.53
N ALA A 208 4.43 -14.81 7.67
CA ALA A 208 3.91 -15.68 6.62
C ALA A 208 3.80 -17.14 7.06
N ARG A 209 2.76 -17.84 6.60
CA ARG A 209 2.59 -19.28 6.79
C ARG A 209 3.02 -20.01 5.52
N VAL A 210 3.89 -21.00 5.64
CA VAL A 210 4.40 -21.75 4.49
C VAL A 210 3.81 -23.15 4.48
N TYR A 211 2.97 -23.46 3.50
CA TYR A 211 2.35 -24.78 3.35
C TYR A 211 3.03 -25.63 2.28
N ALA A 212 3.26 -26.90 2.52
CA ALA A 212 3.61 -27.87 1.48
C ALA A 212 2.34 -28.30 0.75
N GLY A 213 2.39 -28.40 -0.58
CA GLY A 213 1.30 -28.93 -1.38
C GLY A 213 1.76 -29.47 -2.72
N ASN A 214 0.80 -29.91 -3.53
CA ASN A 214 1.02 -30.36 -4.89
C ASN A 214 0.21 -29.49 -5.86
N ASN A 215 0.83 -29.08 -6.97
CA ASN A 215 0.12 -28.44 -8.06
C ASN A 215 -0.78 -29.46 -8.82
N PRO A 216 -1.63 -29.03 -9.76
CA PRO A 216 -2.49 -29.93 -10.53
C PRO A 216 -1.74 -31.02 -11.33
N ALA A 217 -0.45 -30.81 -11.64
CA ALA A 217 0.41 -31.79 -12.29
C ALA A 217 1.04 -32.80 -11.30
N GLY A 218 0.81 -32.64 -10.00
CA GLY A 218 1.33 -33.51 -8.94
C GLY A 218 2.69 -33.11 -8.38
N GLU A 219 3.29 -32.01 -8.86
CA GLU A 219 4.63 -31.56 -8.44
C GLU A 219 4.58 -30.87 -7.08
N LEU A 220 5.60 -31.09 -6.24
CA LEU A 220 5.73 -30.44 -4.93
C LEU A 220 5.81 -28.92 -5.11
N THR A 221 5.01 -28.18 -4.33
CA THR A 221 4.94 -26.72 -4.35
C THR A 221 4.77 -26.22 -2.92
N PHE A 222 5.58 -25.27 -2.51
CA PHE A 222 5.42 -24.57 -1.24
C PHE A 222 4.56 -23.32 -1.47
N LEU A 223 3.59 -23.08 -0.61
CA LEU A 223 2.65 -21.97 -0.69
C LEU A 223 2.99 -20.99 0.41
N TYR A 224 3.68 -19.91 0.06
CA TYR A 224 4.10 -18.87 0.98
C TYR A 224 2.95 -17.86 1.16
N CYS A 225 2.27 -17.90 2.31
CA CYS A 225 1.02 -17.18 2.55
C CYS A 225 1.24 -16.01 3.52
N VAL A 226 1.29 -14.79 3.01
CA VAL A 226 1.45 -13.57 3.82
C VAL A 226 0.06 -13.03 4.21
N PRO A 227 -0.24 -12.81 5.51
CA PRO A 227 -1.52 -12.28 5.93
C PRO A 227 -1.66 -10.81 5.54
N VAL A 228 -2.79 -10.50 4.91
CA VAL A 228 -3.15 -9.17 4.42
C VAL A 228 -4.37 -8.63 5.19
N VAL A 229 -5.32 -9.50 5.52
CA VAL A 229 -6.52 -9.16 6.30
C VAL A 229 -6.17 -9.23 7.79
N ASN A 230 -6.49 -8.18 8.54
CA ASN A 230 -6.11 -7.95 9.95
C ASN A 230 -4.64 -7.51 10.18
N ALA A 231 -3.88 -7.22 9.12
CA ALA A 231 -2.59 -6.55 9.28
C ALA A 231 -2.80 -5.12 9.83
N PRO A 232 -1.96 -4.64 10.77
CA PRO A 232 -2.05 -3.28 11.31
C PRO A 232 -2.01 -2.20 10.23
N ASP A 233 -1.21 -2.44 9.20
CA ASP A 233 -1.20 -1.70 7.93
C ASP A 233 -1.34 -2.69 6.77
N ARG A 234 -2.56 -2.76 6.23
CA ARG A 234 -2.90 -3.64 5.12
C ARG A 234 -2.12 -3.30 3.84
N ALA A 235 -1.94 -2.02 3.52
CA ALA A 235 -1.26 -1.62 2.29
C ALA A 235 0.24 -1.97 2.34
N ALA A 236 0.87 -1.79 3.50
CA ALA A 236 2.25 -2.18 3.74
C ALA A 236 2.45 -3.71 3.68
N ALA A 237 1.53 -4.50 4.24
CA ALA A 237 1.57 -5.96 4.17
C ALA A 237 1.38 -6.49 2.74
N GLU A 238 0.48 -5.87 1.96
CA GLU A 238 0.29 -6.21 0.53
C GLU A 238 1.54 -5.89 -0.29
N LEU A 239 2.14 -4.72 -0.08
CA LEU A 239 3.35 -4.31 -0.78
C LEU A 239 4.54 -5.21 -0.45
N LEU A 240 4.69 -5.59 0.83
CA LEU A 240 5.74 -6.51 1.28
C LEU A 240 5.65 -7.87 0.59
N ALA A 241 4.44 -8.44 0.51
CA ALA A 241 4.19 -9.73 -0.12
C ALA A 241 4.48 -9.71 -1.63
N ILE A 242 4.08 -8.64 -2.33
CA ILE A 242 4.34 -8.46 -3.76
C ILE A 242 5.84 -8.29 -4.01
N ARG A 243 6.52 -7.48 -3.19
CA ARG A 243 7.95 -7.23 -3.31
C ARG A 243 8.80 -8.50 -3.17
N GLU A 244 8.50 -9.31 -2.17
CA GLU A 244 9.21 -10.58 -1.95
C GLU A 244 8.99 -11.54 -3.13
N HIS A 245 7.76 -11.61 -3.65
CA HIS A 245 7.46 -12.37 -4.87
C HIS A 245 8.28 -11.88 -6.07
N ASP A 246 8.28 -10.57 -6.34
CA ASP A 246 8.97 -9.98 -7.50
C ASP A 246 10.49 -10.22 -7.42
N ALA A 247 11.09 -10.10 -6.24
CA ALA A 247 12.50 -10.42 -6.02
C ALA A 247 12.82 -11.89 -6.35
N LEU A 248 12.00 -12.82 -5.85
CA LEU A 248 12.15 -14.24 -6.14
C LEU A 248 11.97 -14.55 -7.63
N ALA A 249 10.97 -13.95 -8.29
CA ALA A 249 10.68 -14.17 -9.70
C ALA A 249 11.80 -13.68 -10.64
N LEU A 250 12.47 -12.59 -10.28
CA LEU A 250 13.62 -12.08 -11.03
C LEU A 250 14.84 -13.00 -10.92
N LEU A 251 15.11 -13.52 -9.72
CA LEU A 251 16.31 -14.32 -9.43
C LEU A 251 16.15 -15.80 -9.82
N ALA A 252 14.93 -16.31 -9.85
CA ALA A 252 14.63 -17.68 -10.28
C ALA A 252 15.10 -17.95 -11.72
N LYS A 253 15.01 -16.94 -12.61
CA LYS A 253 15.44 -17.04 -14.01
C LYS A 253 16.94 -17.27 -14.17
N GLU A 254 17.73 -16.86 -13.19
CA GLU A 254 19.19 -16.98 -13.19
C GLU A 254 19.68 -18.15 -12.33
N ASP A 255 18.79 -19.04 -11.86
CA ASP A 255 19.12 -20.12 -10.95
C ASP A 255 19.87 -19.63 -9.69
N ARG A 256 19.42 -18.48 -9.15
CA ARG A 256 19.93 -17.86 -7.91
C ARG A 256 18.94 -17.99 -6.75
N THR A 257 17.74 -18.48 -6.99
CA THR A 257 16.75 -18.90 -6.00
C THR A 257 15.83 -19.97 -6.62
N TRP A 258 14.89 -20.51 -5.85
CA TRP A 258 13.92 -21.50 -6.35
C TRP A 258 12.93 -20.88 -7.33
N GLN A 259 12.36 -21.71 -8.22
CA GLN A 259 11.36 -21.25 -9.18
C GLN A 259 10.09 -20.81 -8.45
N VAL A 260 9.46 -19.73 -8.89
CA VAL A 260 8.19 -19.23 -8.34
C VAL A 260 7.13 -19.09 -9.42
N ARG A 261 5.86 -19.15 -9.03
CA ARG A 261 4.68 -18.87 -9.88
C ARG A 261 4.01 -17.59 -9.41
N ASP A 262 3.18 -17.00 -10.26
CA ASP A 262 2.39 -15.81 -9.95
C ASP A 262 1.60 -15.98 -8.65
N TRP A 263 1.55 -14.91 -7.85
CA TRP A 263 0.82 -14.90 -6.60
C TRP A 263 -0.70 -14.75 -6.82
N PHE A 264 -1.48 -15.10 -5.80
CA PHE A 264 -2.94 -14.90 -5.79
C PHE A 264 -3.45 -14.64 -4.37
N ASP A 265 -4.68 -14.13 -4.25
CA ASP A 265 -5.33 -13.90 -2.95
C ASP A 265 -6.18 -15.08 -2.51
N TRP A 266 -6.12 -15.43 -1.24
CA TRP A 266 -6.90 -16.50 -0.63
C TRP A 266 -7.16 -16.24 0.85
N ASN A 267 -8.44 -16.16 1.27
CA ASN A 267 -8.86 -16.00 2.67
C ASN A 267 -8.11 -14.90 3.46
N GLY A 268 -7.83 -13.78 2.79
CA GLY A 268 -7.10 -12.67 3.40
C GLY A 268 -5.59 -12.86 3.51
N TYR A 269 -5.04 -13.84 2.79
CA TYR A 269 -3.61 -14.02 2.55
C TYR A 269 -3.28 -13.72 1.10
N ARG A 270 -2.08 -13.19 0.86
CA ARG A 270 -1.43 -13.18 -0.45
C ARG A 270 -0.49 -14.37 -0.53
N VAL A 271 -0.71 -15.24 -1.51
CA VAL A 271 -0.07 -16.56 -1.61
C VAL A 271 0.87 -16.60 -2.80
N THR A 272 2.15 -16.88 -2.55
CA THR A 272 3.18 -17.09 -3.59
C THR A 272 3.54 -18.57 -3.68
N PRO A 273 3.24 -19.26 -4.79
CA PRO A 273 3.66 -20.65 -4.99
C PRO A 273 5.13 -20.74 -5.41
N ILE A 274 5.92 -21.49 -4.66
CA ILE A 274 7.35 -21.72 -4.85
C ILE A 274 7.55 -23.20 -5.18
N MET A 275 8.28 -23.51 -6.25
CA MET A 275 8.62 -24.88 -6.64
C MET A 275 10.03 -25.20 -6.11
N PRO A 276 10.14 -25.96 -5.01
CA PRO A 276 11.43 -26.23 -4.40
C PRO A 276 12.29 -27.16 -5.28
N ASP A 277 13.58 -26.86 -5.37
CA ASP A 277 14.60 -27.74 -5.95
C ASP A 277 15.46 -28.31 -4.83
N MET A 278 15.25 -29.59 -4.50
CA MET A 278 15.90 -30.28 -3.37
C MET A 278 17.32 -30.77 -3.69
N SER A 279 17.93 -30.33 -4.80
CA SER A 279 19.27 -30.74 -5.22
C SER A 279 20.41 -30.08 -4.42
N GLY A 280 20.13 -29.07 -3.59
CA GLY A 280 21.13 -28.38 -2.79
C GLY A 280 21.08 -28.66 -1.28
N THR A 281 22.14 -28.22 -0.59
CA THR A 281 22.30 -28.34 0.86
C THR A 281 22.66 -26.98 1.45
N SER A 282 22.04 -26.60 2.57
CA SER A 282 22.33 -25.30 3.20
C SER A 282 23.74 -25.23 3.77
N LEU A 283 24.36 -24.04 3.78
CA LEU A 283 25.67 -23.81 4.40
C LEU A 283 25.68 -24.24 5.87
N TRP A 284 24.59 -23.99 6.60
CA TRP A 284 24.46 -24.43 7.99
C TRP A 284 24.59 -25.94 8.14
N LYS A 285 23.92 -26.72 7.28
CA LYS A 285 23.98 -28.18 7.31
C LYS A 285 25.36 -28.68 6.84
N LEU A 286 25.93 -28.05 5.82
CA LEU A 286 27.29 -28.34 5.35
C LEU A 286 28.36 -28.10 6.42
N ALA A 287 28.19 -27.08 7.27
CA ALA A 287 29.10 -26.79 8.38
C ALA A 287 29.10 -27.93 9.42
N GLY A 288 27.94 -28.54 9.68
CA GLY A 288 27.80 -29.68 10.59
C GLY A 288 28.23 -31.03 10.00
N GLU A 289 27.92 -31.28 8.72
CA GLU A 289 28.16 -32.57 8.06
C GLU A 289 29.63 -32.80 7.67
N ARG A 290 30.42 -31.74 7.42
CA ARG A 290 31.79 -31.85 6.89
C ARG A 290 32.91 -32.04 7.91
N ARG A 291 32.63 -32.59 9.10
CA ARG A 291 33.68 -32.97 10.07
C ARG A 291 34.68 -34.03 9.57
N THR A 292 34.52 -34.57 8.36
CA THR A 292 35.37 -35.63 7.76
C THR A 292 36.24 -35.20 6.57
N GLN A 293 36.14 -33.95 6.09
CA GLN A 293 36.94 -33.41 4.96
C GLN A 293 37.56 -32.04 5.28
N VAL A 294 38.01 -31.87 6.52
CA VAL A 294 38.70 -30.65 6.98
C VAL A 294 40.21 -30.81 6.89
N ASP A 295 40.94 -29.70 6.78
CA ASP A 295 42.40 -29.68 6.87
C ASP A 295 42.88 -30.01 8.31
N SER A 296 44.20 -30.08 8.51
CA SER A 296 44.80 -30.34 9.82
C SER A 296 44.46 -29.29 10.90
N ALA A 297 43.89 -28.15 10.50
CA ALA A 297 43.45 -27.08 11.39
C ALA A 297 41.92 -27.07 11.58
N GLY A 298 41.20 -28.08 11.08
CA GLY A 298 39.75 -28.21 11.26
C GLY A 298 38.92 -27.34 10.32
N ARG A 299 39.49 -26.82 9.23
CA ARG A 299 38.84 -25.89 8.29
C ARG A 299 38.54 -26.56 6.95
N VAL A 300 37.55 -26.06 6.21
CA VAL A 300 37.28 -26.49 4.83
C VAL A 300 38.48 -26.14 3.93
N PRO A 301 39.08 -27.11 3.19
CA PRO A 301 40.22 -26.85 2.32
C PRO A 301 39.93 -25.83 1.23
N GLU A 302 40.93 -25.02 0.88
CA GLU A 302 40.84 -23.93 -0.12
C GLU A 302 40.32 -24.39 -1.48
N LYS A 303 40.69 -25.61 -1.91
CA LYS A 303 40.22 -26.23 -3.17
C LYS A 303 38.70 -26.43 -3.21
N ILE A 304 38.06 -26.51 -2.04
CA ILE A 304 36.63 -26.73 -1.88
C ILE A 304 35.93 -25.41 -1.54
N ALA A 305 36.53 -24.60 -0.66
CA ALA A 305 35.94 -23.32 -0.26
C ALA A 305 35.95 -22.29 -1.39
N THR A 306 37.05 -22.15 -2.13
CA THR A 306 37.23 -21.07 -3.12
C THR A 306 36.17 -21.08 -4.23
N PRO A 307 35.82 -22.23 -4.86
CA PRO A 307 34.76 -22.26 -5.86
C PRO A 307 33.38 -21.86 -5.31
N ILE A 308 33.05 -22.26 -4.08
CA ILE A 308 31.77 -21.95 -3.42
C ILE A 308 31.73 -20.48 -3.02
N VAL A 309 32.81 -19.94 -2.45
CA VAL A 309 32.94 -18.52 -2.11
C VAL A 309 32.81 -17.67 -3.38
N HIS A 310 33.49 -18.05 -4.46
CA HIS A 310 33.37 -17.39 -5.76
C HIS A 310 31.93 -17.38 -6.26
N ASP A 311 31.25 -18.53 -6.31
CA ASP A 311 29.88 -18.56 -6.81
C ASP A 311 28.88 -17.88 -5.88
N ALA A 312 29.13 -17.86 -4.55
CA ALA A 312 28.33 -17.09 -3.59
C ALA A 312 28.39 -15.59 -3.86
N PHE A 313 29.58 -15.03 -4.08
CA PHE A 313 29.71 -13.62 -4.45
C PHE A 313 29.23 -13.34 -5.89
N ALA A 314 29.34 -14.30 -6.80
CA ALA A 314 28.74 -14.20 -8.13
C ALA A 314 27.20 -14.22 -8.07
N ALA A 315 26.61 -14.98 -7.14
CA ALA A 315 25.19 -14.95 -6.84
C ALA A 315 24.78 -13.60 -6.27
N LEU A 316 25.52 -13.07 -5.30
CA LEU A 316 25.20 -11.78 -4.68
C LEU A 316 25.34 -10.62 -5.67
N LYS A 317 26.37 -10.66 -6.52
CA LYS A 317 26.50 -9.78 -7.68
C LYS A 317 25.26 -9.81 -8.57
N SER A 318 24.68 -11.00 -8.80
CA SER A 318 23.47 -11.14 -9.62
C SER A 318 22.26 -10.49 -8.94
N VAL A 319 22.17 -10.56 -7.61
CA VAL A 319 21.16 -9.89 -6.79
C VAL A 319 21.29 -8.36 -6.89
N HIS A 320 22.48 -7.82 -6.62
CA HIS A 320 22.76 -6.37 -6.72
C HIS A 320 22.62 -5.83 -8.15
N ALA A 321 22.92 -6.62 -9.18
CA ALA A 321 22.71 -6.23 -10.58
C ALA A 321 21.23 -6.04 -10.97
N LYS A 322 20.28 -6.52 -10.16
CA LYS A 322 18.85 -6.24 -10.29
C LYS A 322 18.39 -5.09 -9.39
N GLU A 323 19.34 -4.36 -8.81
CA GLU A 323 19.12 -3.33 -7.80
C GLU A 323 18.44 -3.87 -6.52
N ILE A 324 18.51 -5.18 -6.26
CA ILE A 324 17.92 -5.78 -5.07
C ILE A 324 18.97 -5.80 -3.96
N MET A 325 18.65 -5.30 -2.78
CA MET A 325 19.44 -5.56 -1.55
C MET A 325 18.79 -6.69 -0.77
N HIS A 326 19.54 -7.69 -0.30
CA HIS A 326 18.97 -8.90 0.31
C HIS A 326 18.57 -8.72 1.77
N ARG A 327 19.43 -8.10 2.61
CA ARG A 327 19.15 -7.71 4.03
C ARG A 327 18.80 -8.84 5.02
N ALA A 328 18.79 -10.10 4.59
CA ALA A 328 18.36 -11.27 5.39
C ALA A 328 19.28 -12.50 5.26
N LEU A 329 20.51 -12.33 4.75
CA LEU A 329 21.44 -13.44 4.53
C LEU A 329 21.81 -14.16 5.85
N ARG A 330 21.68 -15.49 5.85
CA ARG A 330 22.11 -16.38 6.94
C ARG A 330 22.42 -17.80 6.43
N PRO A 331 23.25 -18.61 7.14
CA PRO A 331 23.72 -19.91 6.65
C PRO A 331 22.62 -20.93 6.32
N ARG A 332 21.44 -20.83 6.97
CA ARG A 332 20.29 -21.72 6.67
C ARG A 332 19.65 -21.47 5.32
N TYR A 333 19.70 -20.23 4.82
CA TYR A 333 19.05 -19.81 3.59
C TYR A 333 20.00 -19.63 2.42
N ILE A 334 21.30 -19.87 2.63
CA ILE A 334 22.28 -19.99 1.55
C ILE A 334 22.43 -21.48 1.23
N GLU A 335 22.01 -21.87 0.04
CA GLU A 335 22.04 -23.25 -0.45
C GLU A 335 23.17 -23.45 -1.45
N VAL A 336 23.87 -24.59 -1.35
CA VAL A 336 24.93 -24.99 -2.28
C VAL A 336 24.56 -26.34 -2.92
N THR A 337 24.53 -26.39 -4.25
CA THR A 337 24.24 -27.63 -5.00
C THR A 337 25.49 -28.49 -5.18
N GLY A 338 25.30 -29.71 -5.70
CA GLY A 338 26.41 -30.61 -6.04
C GLY A 338 27.41 -30.05 -7.07
N GLU A 339 27.03 -29.03 -7.84
CA GLU A 339 27.89 -28.33 -8.81
C GLU A 339 28.54 -27.06 -8.24
N ASN A 340 28.52 -26.88 -6.91
CA ASN A 340 28.93 -25.65 -6.20
C ASN A 340 28.11 -24.41 -6.56
N ARG A 341 26.92 -24.58 -7.14
CA ARG A 341 26.00 -23.46 -7.41
C ARG A 341 25.39 -22.96 -6.11
N VAL A 342 25.47 -21.65 -5.88
CA VAL A 342 24.92 -20.98 -4.70
C VAL A 342 23.59 -20.31 -5.05
N ARG A 343 22.59 -20.58 -4.21
CA ARG A 343 21.25 -19.99 -4.26
C ARG A 343 20.92 -19.34 -2.92
N PHE A 344 20.18 -18.24 -2.96
CA PHE A 344 19.69 -17.54 -1.78
C PHE A 344 18.19 -17.75 -1.59
N ARG A 345 17.76 -17.71 -0.33
CA ARG A 345 16.36 -17.84 0.11
C ARG A 345 16.10 -16.75 1.17
N ASP A 346 14.83 -16.52 1.50
CA ASP A 346 14.36 -15.50 2.46
C ASP A 346 14.62 -14.05 2.00
N PHE A 347 13.74 -13.56 1.12
CA PHE A 347 13.78 -12.18 0.61
C PHE A 347 12.79 -11.27 1.35
N SER A 348 12.31 -11.69 2.51
CA SER A 348 11.32 -10.97 3.33
C SER A 348 11.78 -9.54 3.68
N ARG A 349 13.09 -9.33 3.89
CA ARG A 349 13.69 -8.00 4.16
C ARG A 349 14.28 -7.31 2.92
N ALA A 350 14.14 -7.90 1.74
CA ALA A 350 14.81 -7.38 0.54
C ALA A 350 14.27 -6.00 0.15
N ARG A 351 15.13 -5.13 -0.40
CA ARG A 351 14.75 -3.78 -0.86
C ARG A 351 14.93 -3.68 -2.37
N ILE A 352 13.93 -3.10 -3.06
CA ILE A 352 13.92 -2.84 -4.50
C ILE A 352 13.68 -1.32 -4.71
N PRO A 353 14.63 -0.55 -5.28
CA PRO A 353 14.57 0.91 -5.42
C PRO A 353 13.39 1.44 -6.25
N SER A 354 12.88 0.66 -7.21
CA SER A 354 11.79 1.05 -8.10
C SER A 354 10.40 1.06 -7.44
N MET A 355 10.29 0.64 -6.18
CA MET A 355 9.04 0.68 -5.41
C MET A 355 9.14 1.77 -4.33
N GLU A 356 8.24 2.74 -4.36
CA GLU A 356 8.09 3.74 -3.30
C GLU A 356 8.01 3.04 -1.94
N THR A 357 8.94 3.38 -1.05
CA THR A 357 9.10 2.70 0.23
C THR A 357 7.96 3.09 1.18
N ILE A 358 6.99 2.20 1.35
CA ILE A 358 6.28 2.03 2.63
C ILE A 358 6.63 0.60 3.07
N ALA A 359 7.86 0.41 3.54
CA ALA A 359 8.16 -0.78 4.32
C ALA A 359 7.66 -0.49 5.74
N PRO A 360 6.80 -1.34 6.33
CA PRO A 360 6.51 -1.23 7.74
C PRO A 360 7.84 -1.40 8.50
N ASN A 361 8.01 -0.70 9.62
CA ASN A 361 9.18 -0.87 10.50
C ASN A 361 9.42 -2.36 10.74
N LEU A 362 10.41 -2.92 10.04
CA LEU A 362 10.85 -4.30 10.22
C LEU A 362 11.62 -4.30 11.55
N LEU A 363 10.95 -4.77 12.61
CA LEU A 363 11.51 -4.88 13.95
C LEU A 363 12.83 -5.68 13.92
N ASP A 364 13.74 -5.41 14.86
CA ASP A 364 15.07 -6.04 14.94
C ASP A 364 15.06 -7.49 15.43
N ASP A 365 13.90 -8.13 15.51
CA ASP A 365 13.66 -9.49 16.02
C ASP A 365 13.85 -10.61 14.98
N HIS A 366 14.17 -10.28 13.72
CA HIS A 366 14.38 -11.29 12.69
C HIS A 366 15.65 -12.12 12.95
N PRO A 367 15.63 -13.43 12.67
CA PRO A 367 16.77 -14.31 12.96
C PRO A 367 17.95 -14.17 11.97
N SER A 368 17.95 -13.15 11.10
CA SER A 368 19.14 -12.70 10.35
C SER A 368 19.87 -11.54 11.03
N THR A 369 19.27 -10.91 12.05
CA THR A 369 19.86 -9.77 12.78
C THR A 369 21.26 -10.06 13.31
N PRO A 370 21.58 -11.26 13.86
CA PRO A 370 22.95 -11.58 14.27
C PRO A 370 23.99 -11.59 13.15
N TYR A 371 23.58 -11.58 11.87
CA TYR A 371 24.49 -11.61 10.72
C TYR A 371 24.69 -10.24 10.07
N ARG A 372 24.00 -9.22 10.57
CA ARG A 372 24.04 -7.85 10.03
C ARG A 372 25.38 -7.20 10.30
N ALA A 373 25.90 -6.42 9.35
CA ALA A 373 27.09 -5.60 9.57
C ALA A 373 26.94 -4.72 10.85
N PRO A 374 27.96 -4.60 11.72
CA PRO A 374 27.84 -3.91 13.01
C PRO A 374 27.41 -2.44 12.94
N ASP A 375 27.74 -1.77 11.84
CA ASP A 375 27.43 -0.38 11.50
C ASP A 375 26.18 -0.24 10.61
N ALA A 376 25.61 -1.36 10.14
CA ALA A 376 24.47 -1.35 9.25
C ALA A 376 23.15 -1.31 10.03
N THR A 377 22.26 -0.40 9.66
CA THR A 377 20.90 -0.30 10.20
C THR A 377 19.88 -0.46 9.09
N MET A 378 18.65 -0.86 9.42
CA MET A 378 17.65 -1.16 8.39
C MET A 378 17.34 0.02 7.45
N GLU A 379 17.52 1.25 7.93
CA GLU A 379 17.37 2.48 7.14
C GLU A 379 18.56 2.70 6.18
N PHE A 380 19.79 2.49 6.66
CA PHE A 380 21.03 2.79 5.92
C PHE A 380 21.76 1.56 5.34
N PHE A 381 21.12 0.39 5.35
CA PHE A 381 21.69 -0.85 4.81
C PHE A 381 21.87 -0.76 3.29
N GLY A 382 23.12 -0.82 2.81
CA GLY A 382 23.49 -0.82 1.40
C GLY A 382 24.05 -2.15 0.90
N GLU A 383 24.45 -2.20 -0.37
CA GLU A 383 24.92 -3.43 -1.04
C GLU A 383 26.15 -4.05 -0.37
N LYS A 384 27.07 -3.21 0.14
CA LYS A 384 28.27 -3.65 0.85
C LYS A 384 27.98 -4.30 2.21
N ASP A 385 26.80 -4.07 2.79
CA ASP A 385 26.39 -4.73 4.02
C ASP A 385 25.93 -6.16 3.77
N ASP A 386 25.33 -6.45 2.61
CA ASP A 386 25.08 -7.83 2.18
C ASP A 386 26.41 -8.58 1.96
N VAL A 387 27.44 -7.89 1.45
CA VAL A 387 28.79 -8.46 1.29
C VAL A 387 29.38 -8.86 2.63
N TYR A 388 29.20 -8.03 3.67
CA TYR A 388 29.60 -8.35 5.04
C TYR A 388 28.84 -9.58 5.56
N SER A 389 27.51 -9.57 5.47
CA SER A 389 26.66 -10.67 5.96
C SER A 389 26.95 -11.99 5.25
N LEU A 390 27.21 -11.96 3.95
CA LEU A 390 27.60 -13.15 3.19
C LEU A 390 28.97 -13.68 3.61
N ALA A 391 29.97 -12.80 3.76
CA ALA A 391 31.31 -13.18 4.19
C ALA A 391 31.29 -13.83 5.59
N LEU A 392 30.48 -13.29 6.50
CA LEU A 392 30.28 -13.83 7.85
C LEU A 392 29.73 -15.27 7.79
N CYS A 393 28.70 -15.50 6.97
CA CYS A 393 28.13 -16.84 6.76
C CYS A 393 29.15 -17.84 6.17
N LEU A 394 29.93 -17.40 5.17
CA LEU A 394 30.90 -18.24 4.48
C LEU A 394 32.07 -18.61 5.40
N VAL A 395 32.57 -17.69 6.22
CA VAL A 395 33.67 -17.97 7.14
C VAL A 395 33.21 -18.90 8.27
N GLN A 396 32.01 -18.70 8.84
CA GLN A 396 31.45 -19.67 9.79
C GLN A 396 31.39 -21.08 9.19
N TRP A 397 30.91 -21.21 7.95
CA TRP A 397 30.88 -22.50 7.26
C TRP A 397 32.28 -23.10 7.06
N ILE A 398 33.26 -22.29 6.64
CA ILE A 398 34.66 -22.74 6.45
C ILE A 398 35.23 -23.31 7.75
N TYR A 399 34.86 -22.76 8.91
CA TYR A 399 35.35 -23.20 10.22
C TYR A 399 34.41 -24.20 10.92
N GLY A 400 33.34 -24.64 10.24
CA GLY A 400 32.41 -25.63 10.77
C GLY A 400 31.57 -25.11 11.96
N ASP A 401 31.39 -23.80 12.05
CA ASP A 401 30.56 -23.15 13.07
C ASP A 401 29.08 -23.21 12.66
N GLN A 402 28.24 -23.69 13.57
CA GLN A 402 26.79 -23.80 13.41
C GLN A 402 26.02 -22.88 14.37
N ASP A 403 26.72 -22.04 15.14
CA ASP A 403 26.10 -21.08 16.04
C ASP A 403 25.27 -20.05 15.24
N GLU A 404 24.02 -19.84 15.67
CA GLU A 404 23.11 -18.88 15.05
C GLU A 404 23.41 -17.43 15.49
N THR A 405 24.29 -17.25 16.47
CA THR A 405 24.83 -15.98 16.94
C THR A 405 26.34 -15.92 16.70
N PRO A 406 26.80 -15.56 15.48
CA PRO A 406 28.23 -15.48 15.17
C PRO A 406 28.97 -14.51 16.09
N ASP A 407 30.18 -14.87 16.51
CA ASP A 407 31.14 -13.90 17.07
C ASP A 407 31.86 -13.20 15.90
N HIS A 408 31.48 -11.95 15.63
CA HIS A 408 31.98 -11.17 14.50
C HIS A 408 33.49 -10.94 14.57
N ASP A 409 34.05 -10.78 15.77
CA ASP A 409 35.48 -10.52 15.93
C ASP A 409 36.29 -11.80 15.76
N LEU A 410 35.79 -12.92 16.28
CA LEU A 410 36.36 -14.24 16.03
C LEU A 410 36.33 -14.58 14.54
N VAL A 411 35.19 -14.38 13.87
CA VAL A 411 35.04 -14.66 12.45
C VAL A 411 35.96 -13.76 11.60
N ARG A 412 36.14 -12.48 11.95
CA ARG A 412 37.10 -11.59 11.27
C ARG A 412 38.54 -12.06 11.42
N GLN A 413 38.93 -12.52 12.61
CA GLN A 413 40.26 -13.10 12.85
C GLN A 413 40.46 -14.40 12.05
N GLN A 414 39.44 -15.25 12.02
CA GLN A 414 39.44 -16.48 11.24
C GLN A 414 39.55 -16.21 9.73
N ALA A 415 38.81 -15.23 9.21
CA ALA A 415 38.88 -14.82 7.82
C ALA A 415 40.31 -14.43 7.43
N ALA A 416 40.96 -13.57 8.22
CA ALA A 416 42.35 -13.14 7.97
C ALA A 416 43.36 -14.29 8.06
N ALA A 417 43.08 -15.33 8.87
CA ALA A 417 43.92 -16.50 9.03
C ALA A 417 43.70 -17.59 7.95
N TYR A 418 42.72 -17.40 7.06
CA TYR A 418 42.42 -18.35 5.99
C TYR A 418 43.37 -18.15 4.78
N PRO A 419 44.02 -19.21 4.26
CA PRO A 419 44.96 -19.06 3.15
C PRO A 419 44.27 -18.68 1.83
N GLY A 420 44.99 -17.97 0.95
CA GLY A 420 44.55 -17.60 -0.39
C GLY A 420 43.55 -16.44 -0.41
N ILE A 421 42.29 -16.72 -0.08
CA ILE A 421 41.18 -15.75 -0.14
C ILE A 421 40.91 -15.03 1.20
N GLY A 422 41.65 -15.34 2.26
CA GLY A 422 41.38 -14.81 3.60
C GLY A 422 41.52 -13.30 3.74
N GLU A 423 42.49 -12.68 3.06
CA GLU A 423 42.64 -11.22 3.05
C GLU A 423 41.41 -10.54 2.41
N LEU A 424 40.87 -11.14 1.35
CA LEU A 424 39.67 -10.66 0.67
C LEU A 424 38.42 -10.82 1.55
N LEU A 425 38.25 -11.98 2.20
CA LEU A 425 37.16 -12.20 3.15
C LEU A 425 37.26 -11.27 4.37
N ALA A 426 38.46 -10.98 4.86
CA ALA A 426 38.69 -10.02 5.93
C ALA A 426 38.33 -8.58 5.51
N ARG A 427 38.58 -8.21 4.25
CA ARG A 427 38.12 -6.93 3.68
C ARG A 427 36.59 -6.85 3.59
N CYS A 428 35.92 -7.94 3.19
CA CYS A 428 34.45 -8.01 3.23
C CYS A 428 33.90 -7.82 4.66
N LEU A 429 34.62 -8.31 5.67
CA LEU A 429 34.29 -8.19 7.10
C LEU A 429 34.85 -6.93 7.78
N SER A 430 35.20 -5.90 6.99
CA SER A 430 35.59 -4.60 7.52
C SER A 430 34.44 -3.96 8.31
N VAL A 431 34.73 -3.38 9.48
CA VAL A 431 33.76 -2.55 10.24
C VAL A 431 33.53 -1.18 9.61
N ASP A 432 34.42 -0.78 8.70
CA ASP A 432 34.34 0.45 7.92
C ASP A 432 33.69 0.13 6.57
N TYR A 433 32.50 0.68 6.34
CA TYR A 433 31.69 0.51 5.13
C TYR A 433 32.45 0.81 3.84
N ASP A 434 33.21 1.91 3.80
CA ASP A 434 33.90 2.36 2.58
C ASP A 434 35.02 1.41 2.16
N LYS A 435 35.59 0.69 3.14
CA LYS A 435 36.63 -0.31 2.90
C LYS A 435 36.08 -1.66 2.43
N ARG A 436 34.77 -1.90 2.54
CA ARG A 436 34.14 -3.11 2.02
C ARG A 436 34.14 -3.08 0.49
N PRO A 437 34.56 -4.17 -0.17
CA PRO A 437 34.46 -4.29 -1.61
C PRO A 437 33.00 -4.48 -2.04
N GLU A 438 32.70 -4.20 -3.30
CA GLU A 438 31.42 -4.58 -3.90
C GLU A 438 31.40 -6.08 -4.25
N ALA A 439 30.21 -6.69 -4.32
CA ALA A 439 30.09 -8.11 -4.65
C ALA A 439 30.74 -8.47 -6.01
N VAL A 440 30.70 -7.55 -6.97
CA VAL A 440 31.37 -7.70 -8.28
C VAL A 440 32.89 -7.78 -8.16
N GLU A 441 33.49 -7.00 -7.27
CA GLU A 441 34.94 -6.97 -7.06
C GLU A 441 35.41 -8.27 -6.42
N VAL A 442 34.65 -8.77 -5.43
CA VAL A 442 34.95 -10.03 -4.74
C VAL A 442 34.78 -11.22 -5.68
N ALA A 443 33.70 -11.28 -6.46
CA ALA A 443 33.50 -12.33 -7.46
C ALA A 443 34.61 -12.33 -8.53
N THR A 444 35.10 -11.15 -8.92
CA THR A 444 36.20 -11.04 -9.89
C THR A 444 37.53 -11.47 -9.28
N ALA A 445 37.82 -11.10 -8.03
CA ALA A 445 39.06 -11.43 -7.35
C ALA A 445 39.16 -12.91 -6.92
N THR A 446 38.03 -13.57 -6.68
CA THR A 446 37.96 -15.00 -6.34
C THR A 446 37.87 -15.92 -7.56
N ALA A 447 37.84 -15.35 -8.78
CA ALA A 447 37.81 -16.13 -10.00
C ALA A 447 39.06 -17.04 -10.09
N PRO A 448 38.91 -18.32 -10.47
CA PRO A 448 40.02 -19.27 -10.48
C PRO A 448 41.14 -18.83 -11.43
N THR A 449 42.35 -18.60 -10.89
CA THR A 449 43.56 -18.30 -11.68
C THR A 449 44.06 -19.58 -12.34
N THR A 450 44.03 -19.66 -13.67
CA THR A 450 44.59 -20.80 -14.40
C THR A 450 45.81 -20.39 -15.21
N ALA A 451 47.00 -20.83 -14.78
CA ALA A 451 48.16 -21.06 -15.65
C ALA A 451 48.49 -22.56 -15.66
N THR A 452 48.22 -23.20 -16.80
CA THR A 452 48.80 -24.43 -17.37
C THR A 452 48.83 -25.73 -16.53
N ALA A 453 47.95 -26.68 -16.88
CA ALA A 453 48.19 -28.11 -16.75
C ALA A 453 47.86 -28.80 -18.09
N SER A 454 48.84 -29.51 -18.63
CA SER A 454 48.84 -30.12 -19.96
C SER A 454 48.35 -31.57 -19.94
N ALA A 455 47.59 -31.89 -21.00
CA ALA A 455 47.39 -33.17 -21.66
C ALA A 455 46.61 -34.29 -20.96
N ILE A 456 45.37 -34.48 -21.45
CA ILE A 456 44.66 -35.70 -21.94
C ILE A 456 43.16 -35.37 -21.78
N ALA A 457 42.30 -35.21 -22.79
CA ALA A 457 42.33 -35.56 -24.19
C ALA A 457 41.42 -34.59 -24.99
N ALA A 458 41.85 -34.32 -26.23
CA ALA A 458 41.04 -33.84 -27.35
C ALA A 458 40.15 -32.61 -27.11
N ASP A 459 40.78 -31.45 -27.36
CA ASP A 459 40.19 -30.43 -28.23
C ASP A 459 39.37 -31.09 -29.36
N ALA A 460 38.07 -30.84 -29.34
CA ALA A 460 37.16 -31.05 -30.45
C ALA A 460 36.42 -29.73 -30.76
N SER A 461 37.25 -28.73 -31.09
CA SER A 461 37.10 -27.78 -32.19
C SER A 461 35.99 -26.72 -32.11
N ILE A 462 36.33 -25.53 -31.60
CA ILE A 462 36.04 -24.33 -32.38
C ILE A 462 37.06 -24.34 -33.51
N PRO A 463 36.66 -24.60 -34.75
CA PRO A 463 37.60 -24.76 -35.85
C PRO A 463 38.27 -23.43 -36.20
N VAL A 464 39.53 -23.51 -36.61
CA VAL A 464 40.35 -22.36 -37.03
C VAL A 464 40.17 -22.07 -38.51
N ALA A 465 40.61 -20.89 -38.97
CA ALA A 465 40.58 -20.56 -40.40
C ALA A 465 41.28 -21.66 -41.23
N ASN A 466 40.74 -21.95 -42.42
CA ASN A 466 41.12 -23.04 -43.34
C ASN A 466 40.81 -24.48 -42.89
N THR A 467 40.14 -24.71 -41.76
CA THR A 467 39.64 -26.05 -41.41
C THR A 467 38.53 -26.50 -42.37
N LEU A 468 38.59 -27.75 -42.86
CA LEU A 468 37.54 -28.36 -43.68
C LEU A 468 36.57 -29.13 -42.77
N VAL A 469 35.31 -28.71 -42.77
CA VAL A 469 34.25 -29.20 -41.88
C VAL A 469 33.32 -30.11 -42.65
N ALA A 470 33.00 -31.28 -42.08
CA ALA A 470 32.18 -32.32 -42.71
C ALA A 470 32.63 -32.72 -44.13
N GLY A 471 33.93 -32.56 -44.46
CA GLY A 471 34.48 -32.86 -45.79
C GLY A 471 33.96 -31.95 -46.92
N ARG A 472 33.29 -30.83 -46.60
CA ARG A 472 32.60 -29.99 -47.60
C ARG A 472 32.79 -28.49 -47.39
N TYR A 473 32.80 -28.00 -46.16
CA TYR A 473 32.82 -26.57 -45.88
C TYR A 473 34.19 -26.13 -45.36
N ARG A 474 34.96 -25.42 -46.18
CA ARG A 474 36.26 -24.89 -45.76
C ARG A 474 36.08 -23.53 -45.11
N LEU A 475 36.37 -23.43 -43.81
CA LEU A 475 36.29 -22.15 -43.09
C LEU A 475 37.29 -21.15 -43.64
N ARG A 476 36.87 -19.90 -43.80
CA ARG A 476 37.70 -18.81 -44.30
C ARG A 476 38.05 -17.84 -43.20
N ARG A 477 37.03 -17.18 -42.62
CA ARG A 477 37.20 -16.19 -41.55
C ARG A 477 36.00 -16.22 -40.63
N GLN A 478 36.23 -15.86 -39.38
CA GLN A 478 35.17 -15.66 -38.40
C GLN A 478 34.37 -14.40 -38.77
N LEU A 479 33.05 -14.48 -38.71
CA LEU A 479 32.11 -13.39 -38.96
C LEU A 479 31.65 -12.73 -37.67
N GLY A 480 31.55 -13.47 -36.57
CA GLY A 480 31.18 -12.93 -35.27
C GLY A 480 31.19 -14.00 -34.16
N GLU A 481 31.25 -13.55 -32.91
CA GLU A 481 31.16 -14.37 -31.71
C GLU A 481 30.06 -13.82 -30.80
N GLY A 482 29.07 -14.65 -30.48
CA GLY A 482 27.99 -14.32 -29.56
C GLY A 482 28.01 -15.19 -28.31
N ALA A 483 27.17 -14.86 -27.33
CA ALA A 483 27.05 -15.62 -26.08
C ALA A 483 26.65 -17.10 -26.27
N TRP A 484 26.01 -17.43 -27.40
CA TRP A 484 25.42 -18.74 -27.68
C TRP A 484 26.11 -19.50 -28.82
N ALA A 485 26.87 -18.81 -29.68
CA ALA A 485 27.44 -19.41 -30.90
C ALA A 485 28.64 -18.63 -31.47
N VAL A 486 29.46 -19.30 -32.28
CA VAL A 486 30.51 -18.68 -33.10
C VAL A 486 30.16 -18.84 -34.57
N THR A 487 30.17 -17.74 -35.33
CA THR A 487 29.74 -17.72 -36.72
C THR A 487 30.94 -17.56 -37.66
N TRP A 488 31.05 -18.44 -38.65
CA TRP A 488 32.14 -18.47 -39.62
C TRP A 488 31.65 -18.33 -41.06
N LEU A 489 32.42 -17.64 -41.89
CA LEU A 489 32.33 -17.73 -43.34
C LEU A 489 33.06 -18.99 -43.80
N ALA A 490 32.42 -19.80 -44.63
CA ALA A 490 33.01 -20.99 -45.22
C ALA A 490 32.77 -21.07 -46.72
N ALA A 491 33.69 -21.69 -47.47
CA ALA A 491 33.48 -22.08 -48.86
C ALA A 491 32.91 -23.50 -48.92
N ASP A 492 31.79 -23.68 -49.62
CA ASP A 492 31.23 -24.99 -49.96
C ASP A 492 31.96 -25.55 -51.19
N GLU A 493 32.88 -26.50 -50.97
CA GLU A 493 33.73 -27.07 -52.03
C GLU A 493 32.98 -28.01 -52.98
N GLN A 494 31.76 -28.44 -52.63
CA GLN A 494 30.95 -29.32 -53.47
C GLN A 494 29.94 -28.55 -54.31
N ALA A 495 29.16 -27.67 -53.69
CA ALA A 495 28.12 -26.91 -54.40
C ALA A 495 28.66 -25.65 -55.11
N GLY A 496 29.85 -25.18 -54.72
CA GLY A 496 30.40 -23.90 -55.16
C GLY A 496 29.69 -22.72 -54.49
N GLY A 497 30.46 -21.86 -53.81
CA GLY A 497 29.96 -20.62 -53.20
C GLY A 497 30.21 -20.53 -51.69
N GLU A 498 29.84 -19.40 -51.10
CA GLU A 498 30.07 -19.11 -49.68
C GLU A 498 28.84 -19.46 -48.81
N ARG A 499 29.10 -19.87 -47.57
CA ARG A 499 28.11 -20.26 -46.56
C ARG A 499 28.49 -19.69 -45.21
N THR A 500 27.50 -19.53 -44.35
CA THR A 500 27.69 -19.18 -42.95
C THR A 500 27.55 -20.45 -42.11
N LEU A 501 28.56 -20.79 -41.31
CA LEU A 501 28.53 -21.90 -40.37
C LEU A 501 28.45 -21.34 -38.95
N LYS A 502 27.32 -21.57 -38.28
CA LYS A 502 27.09 -21.14 -36.90
C LYS A 502 27.29 -22.34 -35.96
N TYR A 503 28.38 -22.29 -35.19
CA TYR A 503 28.76 -23.28 -34.19
C TYR A 503 28.07 -22.97 -32.88
N LEU A 504 27.12 -23.82 -32.48
CA LEU A 504 26.41 -23.67 -31.21
C LEU A 504 27.29 -24.18 -30.06
N ARG A 505 27.28 -23.48 -28.91
CA ARG A 505 28.09 -23.87 -27.75
C ARG A 505 27.44 -25.04 -26.98
N ARG A 506 28.25 -26.05 -26.62
CA ARG A 506 27.84 -27.33 -25.98
C ARG A 506 27.06 -27.16 -24.68
N ASP A 507 27.30 -26.11 -23.93
CA ASP A 507 26.74 -25.85 -22.60
C ASP A 507 25.37 -25.14 -22.62
N ARG A 508 24.84 -24.82 -23.82
CA ARG A 508 23.69 -23.91 -23.95
C ARG A 508 22.54 -24.39 -24.83
N VAL A 509 22.73 -25.41 -25.67
CA VAL A 509 21.72 -25.89 -26.63
C VAL A 509 21.76 -27.42 -26.75
N SER A 510 20.60 -28.08 -26.73
CA SER A 510 20.53 -29.54 -26.93
C SER A 510 20.52 -29.91 -28.42
N PRO A 511 21.05 -31.09 -28.83
CA PRO A 511 20.99 -31.56 -30.22
C PRO A 511 19.56 -31.65 -30.79
N GLU A 512 18.56 -31.85 -29.94
CA GLU A 512 17.13 -31.89 -30.28
C GLU A 512 16.59 -30.49 -30.58
N GLN A 513 17.02 -29.46 -29.83
CA GLN A 513 16.69 -28.06 -30.09
C GLN A 513 17.27 -27.59 -31.43
N THR A 514 18.53 -27.93 -31.73
CA THR A 514 19.18 -27.61 -33.02
C THR A 514 18.47 -28.27 -34.21
N LYS A 515 18.01 -29.53 -34.05
CA LYS A 515 17.23 -30.23 -35.10
C LYS A 515 15.83 -29.63 -35.28
N ALA A 516 15.21 -29.14 -34.21
CA ALA A 516 13.90 -28.49 -34.28
C ALA A 516 13.98 -27.10 -34.92
N GLU A 517 15.01 -26.31 -34.58
CA GLU A 517 15.34 -25.02 -35.20
C GLU A 517 15.55 -25.16 -36.71
N PHE A 518 16.31 -26.19 -37.14
CA PHE A 518 16.49 -26.50 -38.55
C PHE A 518 15.23 -26.90 -39.29
N ARG A 519 14.43 -27.81 -38.73
CA ARG A 519 13.16 -28.23 -39.36
C ARG A 519 12.17 -27.06 -39.51
N THR A 520 12.25 -26.10 -38.60
CA THR A 520 11.39 -24.90 -38.59
C THR A 520 11.85 -23.88 -39.63
N ALA A 521 13.16 -23.76 -39.89
CA ALA A 521 13.71 -22.75 -40.79
C ALA A 521 13.97 -23.25 -42.24
N ASP A 522 14.11 -24.56 -42.48
CA ASP A 522 14.37 -25.13 -43.82
C ASP A 522 13.20 -24.92 -44.82
N SER A 523 11.96 -24.76 -44.33
CA SER A 523 10.79 -24.53 -45.17
C SER A 523 10.66 -23.10 -45.71
N LEU A 524 11.33 -22.12 -45.08
CA LEU A 524 11.20 -20.71 -45.41
C LEU A 524 11.94 -20.38 -46.72
N ARG A 525 11.16 -20.03 -47.76
CA ARG A 525 11.68 -19.54 -49.05
C ARG A 525 11.29 -18.08 -49.22
N SER A 526 12.19 -17.18 -48.88
CA SER A 526 12.02 -15.74 -49.07
C SER A 526 13.24 -15.12 -49.72
N ARG A 527 13.04 -14.08 -50.53
CA ARG A 527 14.13 -13.25 -51.06
C ARG A 527 14.66 -12.24 -50.03
N TYR A 528 13.94 -12.05 -48.93
CA TYR A 528 14.22 -11.10 -47.85
C TYR A 528 14.78 -11.78 -46.59
N CYS A 529 14.85 -13.11 -46.55
CA CYS A 529 15.39 -13.88 -45.44
C CYS A 529 16.53 -14.80 -45.92
N ALA A 530 17.57 -14.96 -45.10
CA ALA A 530 18.63 -15.91 -45.39
C ALA A 530 18.12 -17.35 -45.26
N ARG A 531 18.46 -18.18 -46.25
CA ARG A 531 18.07 -19.59 -46.23
C ARG A 531 18.92 -20.41 -45.26
N VAL A 532 18.28 -21.32 -44.52
CA VAL A 532 19.00 -22.39 -43.79
C VAL A 532 19.13 -23.60 -44.72
N TYR A 533 20.33 -24.15 -44.86
CA TYR A 533 20.64 -25.23 -45.80
C TYR A 533 20.77 -26.60 -45.14
N ASP A 534 21.40 -26.67 -43.96
CA ASP A 534 21.69 -27.95 -43.30
C ASP A 534 21.98 -27.79 -41.80
N VAL A 535 21.93 -28.91 -41.05
CA VAL A 535 22.54 -29.06 -39.72
C VAL A 535 23.56 -30.17 -39.78
N LEU A 536 24.82 -29.82 -39.52
CA LEU A 536 25.88 -30.81 -39.41
C LEU A 536 25.85 -31.40 -37.99
N PRO A 537 25.79 -32.74 -37.86
CA PRO A 537 25.70 -33.40 -36.55
C PRO A 537 27.02 -33.38 -35.76
N VAL A 538 28.14 -33.01 -36.38
CA VAL A 538 29.47 -33.00 -35.76
C VAL A 538 30.21 -31.70 -36.12
N PRO A 539 30.82 -31.01 -35.14
CA PRO A 539 30.87 -31.33 -33.71
C PRO A 539 29.51 -31.15 -32.99
N GLU A 540 29.21 -32.02 -32.01
CA GLU A 540 28.07 -31.83 -31.09
C GLU A 540 28.20 -30.49 -30.34
N PRO A 541 27.12 -29.76 -30.04
CA PRO A 541 25.71 -30.15 -30.16
C PRO A 541 25.09 -29.80 -31.52
N GLY A 542 25.88 -29.33 -32.50
CA GLY A 542 25.47 -29.12 -33.90
C GLY A 542 25.98 -27.82 -34.53
N VAL A 543 26.17 -27.83 -35.86
CA VAL A 543 26.55 -26.65 -36.66
C VAL A 543 25.45 -26.34 -37.67
N LEU A 544 24.88 -25.14 -37.62
CA LEU A 544 23.89 -24.67 -38.59
C LEU A 544 24.59 -24.11 -39.82
N VAL A 545 24.24 -24.61 -41.00
CA VAL A 545 24.72 -24.12 -42.29
C VAL A 545 23.65 -23.23 -42.89
N GLN A 546 23.97 -21.96 -43.10
CA GLN A 546 23.07 -20.94 -43.61
C GLN A 546 23.66 -20.26 -44.86
N GLU A 547 22.79 -19.61 -45.62
CA GLU A 547 23.18 -18.71 -46.69
C GLU A 547 24.06 -17.60 -46.13
N TYR A 548 25.22 -17.40 -46.74
CA TYR A 548 25.99 -16.18 -46.51
C TYR A 548 25.36 -15.07 -47.34
N VAL A 549 24.89 -14.02 -46.68
CA VAL A 549 24.37 -12.81 -47.32
C VAL A 549 25.50 -11.78 -47.37
N PRO A 550 26.06 -11.46 -48.56
CA PRO A 550 27.09 -10.43 -48.68
C PRO A 550 26.48 -9.06 -48.40
N GLY A 551 27.03 -8.34 -47.42
CA GLY A 551 26.57 -7.03 -46.99
C GLY A 551 27.13 -6.64 -45.63
N THR A 552 26.60 -5.56 -45.07
CA THR A 552 26.99 -5.02 -43.75
C THR A 552 25.77 -5.01 -42.84
N THR A 553 25.95 -5.29 -41.55
CA THR A 553 24.81 -5.26 -40.61
C THR A 553 24.25 -3.84 -40.47
N LEU A 554 22.96 -3.69 -40.17
CA LEU A 554 22.36 -2.38 -39.92
C LEU A 554 23.05 -1.67 -38.75
N LYS A 555 23.54 -2.42 -37.76
CA LYS A 555 24.36 -1.90 -36.65
C LYS A 555 25.68 -1.26 -37.13
N GLU A 556 26.40 -1.92 -38.03
CA GLU A 556 27.71 -1.46 -38.53
C GLU A 556 27.57 -0.35 -39.58
N ILE A 557 26.55 -0.41 -40.44
CA ILE A 557 26.36 0.57 -41.51
C ILE A 557 26.00 1.95 -40.94
N VAL A 558 25.17 2.03 -39.89
CA VAL A 558 24.82 3.32 -39.26
C VAL A 558 25.96 3.90 -38.42
N ALA A 559 26.90 3.05 -37.98
CA ALA A 559 28.12 3.51 -37.30
C ALA A 559 29.16 4.08 -38.28
N SER A 560 29.13 3.66 -39.55
CA SER A 560 30.13 4.01 -40.56
C SER A 560 29.65 5.02 -41.61
N LYS A 561 28.33 5.11 -41.84
CA LYS A 561 27.73 6.01 -42.84
C LYS A 561 26.40 6.58 -42.30
N GLN A 562 26.18 7.86 -42.62
CA GLN A 562 24.86 8.47 -42.45
C GLN A 562 23.91 8.04 -43.55
N MET A 563 22.77 7.43 -43.17
CA MET A 563 21.74 7.01 -44.11
C MET A 563 20.60 8.05 -44.21
N THR A 564 19.91 8.06 -45.35
CA THR A 564 18.75 8.91 -45.63
C THR A 564 17.43 8.24 -45.22
N GLY A 565 16.36 9.02 -45.08
CA GLY A 565 15.02 8.48 -44.81
C GLY A 565 14.56 7.46 -45.86
N ASP A 566 14.91 7.66 -47.14
CA ASP A 566 14.55 6.74 -48.23
C ASP A 566 15.36 5.45 -48.25
N GLU A 567 16.61 5.48 -47.76
CA GLU A 567 17.40 4.26 -47.54
C GLU A 567 16.78 3.44 -46.39
N PHE A 568 16.43 4.08 -45.27
CA PHE A 568 15.72 3.41 -44.17
C PHE A 568 14.35 2.90 -44.58
N ARG A 569 13.59 3.66 -45.37
CA ARG A 569 12.27 3.24 -45.89
C ARG A 569 12.37 1.93 -46.66
N ARG A 570 13.33 1.81 -47.58
CA ARG A 570 13.58 0.58 -48.35
C ARG A 570 13.94 -0.59 -47.44
N ILE A 571 14.84 -0.35 -46.46
CA ILE A 571 15.23 -1.37 -45.47
C ILE A 571 14.02 -1.83 -44.63
N THR A 572 13.19 -0.90 -44.16
CA THR A 572 11.99 -1.24 -43.38
C THR A 572 11.02 -2.08 -44.20
N MET A 573 10.79 -1.72 -45.46
CA MET A 573 9.91 -2.48 -46.35
C MET A 573 10.42 -3.89 -46.61
N ASP A 574 11.73 -4.06 -46.86
CA ASP A 574 12.35 -5.36 -47.08
C ASP A 574 12.30 -6.24 -45.81
N VAL A 575 12.59 -5.67 -44.63
CA VAL A 575 12.51 -6.37 -43.34
C VAL A 575 11.09 -6.82 -43.04
N LEU A 576 10.10 -5.94 -43.20
CA LEU A 576 8.70 -6.30 -43.00
C LEU A 576 8.21 -7.31 -44.03
N SER A 577 8.67 -7.25 -45.28
CA SER A 577 8.35 -8.27 -46.29
C SER A 577 8.91 -9.65 -45.93
N GLY A 578 10.11 -9.69 -45.33
CA GLY A 578 10.69 -10.94 -44.82
C GLY A 578 9.92 -11.51 -43.61
N LEU A 579 9.43 -10.65 -42.72
CA LEU A 579 8.55 -11.07 -41.63
C LEU A 579 7.20 -11.56 -42.16
N ASP A 580 6.63 -10.90 -43.16
CA ASP A 580 5.37 -11.34 -43.79
C ASP A 580 5.51 -12.73 -44.41
N ASP A 581 6.59 -12.97 -45.17
CA ASP A 581 6.90 -14.28 -45.77
C ASP A 581 7.03 -15.39 -44.70
N ALA A 582 7.57 -15.06 -43.52
CA ALA A 582 7.68 -15.99 -42.39
C ALA A 582 6.33 -16.22 -41.69
N HIS A 583 5.59 -15.14 -41.42
CA HIS A 583 4.27 -15.19 -40.74
C HIS A 583 3.24 -15.96 -41.56
N GLN A 584 3.28 -15.87 -42.89
CA GLN A 584 2.43 -16.67 -43.79
C GLN A 584 2.70 -18.19 -43.70
N GLN A 585 3.87 -18.59 -43.19
CA GLN A 585 4.22 -19.98 -42.88
C GLN A 585 4.04 -20.30 -41.39
N GLU A 586 3.37 -19.44 -40.63
CA GLU A 586 3.18 -19.53 -39.18
C GLU A 586 4.48 -19.57 -38.38
N LEU A 587 5.54 -18.93 -38.91
CA LEU A 587 6.86 -18.83 -38.29
C LEU A 587 7.08 -17.42 -37.74
N TYR A 588 7.34 -17.31 -36.44
CA TYR A 588 7.76 -16.04 -35.82
C TYR A 588 9.28 -15.98 -35.74
N HIS A 589 9.89 -14.83 -36.04
CA HIS A 589 11.34 -14.66 -36.06
C HIS A 589 11.93 -14.57 -34.65
N ARG A 590 11.27 -13.84 -33.74
CA ARG A 590 11.54 -13.79 -32.29
C ARG A 590 12.89 -13.18 -31.84
N ASP A 591 13.71 -12.69 -32.77
CA ASP A 591 14.99 -12.04 -32.47
C ASP A 591 15.42 -11.03 -33.55
N VAL A 592 14.50 -10.15 -33.94
CA VAL A 592 14.85 -9.06 -34.86
C VAL A 592 15.64 -7.99 -34.11
N SER A 593 16.88 -7.75 -34.54
CA SER A 593 17.79 -6.76 -33.97
C SER A 593 18.62 -6.08 -35.07
N PRO A 594 19.26 -4.92 -34.82
CA PRO A 594 20.12 -4.27 -35.81
C PRO A 594 21.30 -5.14 -36.30
N SER A 595 21.72 -6.13 -35.52
CA SER A 595 22.77 -7.08 -35.91
C SER A 595 22.28 -8.18 -36.86
N ASN A 596 20.96 -8.45 -36.86
CA ASN A 596 20.32 -9.50 -37.64
C ASN A 596 19.67 -8.97 -38.94
N ILE A 597 19.90 -7.70 -39.29
CA ILE A 597 19.48 -7.07 -40.54
C ILE A 597 20.74 -6.78 -41.37
N ILE A 598 20.91 -7.46 -42.50
CA ILE A 598 22.03 -7.23 -43.43
C ILE A 598 21.57 -6.29 -44.54
N VAL A 599 22.25 -5.15 -44.67
CA VAL A 599 22.09 -4.21 -45.78
C VAL A 599 23.11 -4.58 -46.87
N ARG A 600 22.60 -4.84 -48.07
CA ARG A 600 23.38 -5.25 -49.24
C ARG A 600 23.88 -4.03 -50.01
N GLU A 601 24.88 -4.23 -50.87
CA GLU A 601 25.47 -3.16 -51.69
C GLU A 601 24.46 -2.50 -52.64
N ASP A 602 23.41 -3.23 -53.05
CA ASP A 602 22.30 -2.71 -53.87
C ASP A 602 21.29 -1.86 -53.06
N GLY A 603 21.51 -1.71 -51.75
CA GLY A 603 20.66 -0.93 -50.84
C GLY A 603 19.43 -1.68 -50.32
N GLY A 604 19.24 -2.94 -50.69
CA GLY A 604 18.19 -3.80 -50.12
C GLY A 604 18.61 -4.43 -48.78
N ALA A 605 17.64 -4.89 -48.00
CA ALA A 605 17.89 -5.57 -46.72
C ALA A 605 17.47 -7.04 -46.74
N ARG A 606 18.14 -7.85 -45.91
CA ARG A 606 17.73 -9.22 -45.60
C ARG A 606 17.84 -9.51 -44.12
N LEU A 607 16.86 -10.24 -43.59
CA LEU A 607 16.89 -10.82 -42.26
C LEU A 607 17.76 -12.06 -42.24
N ILE A 608 18.59 -12.18 -41.21
CA ILE A 608 19.43 -13.34 -40.95
C ILE A 608 19.12 -13.89 -39.55
N ASP A 609 19.57 -15.12 -39.28
CA ASP A 609 19.53 -15.74 -37.96
C ASP A 609 18.13 -16.03 -37.38
N PHE A 610 17.44 -17.00 -37.98
CA PHE A 610 16.17 -17.56 -37.49
C PHE A 610 16.34 -18.50 -36.29
N GLY A 611 17.40 -18.34 -35.49
CA GLY A 611 17.77 -19.34 -34.50
C GLY A 611 16.90 -19.42 -33.25
N LEU A 612 16.01 -18.45 -33.07
CA LEU A 612 14.95 -18.48 -32.06
C LEU A 612 13.56 -18.63 -32.67
N ALA A 613 13.49 -18.85 -34.00
CA ALA A 613 12.24 -18.95 -34.71
C ALA A 613 11.48 -20.19 -34.28
N ALA A 614 10.17 -20.03 -34.10
CA ALA A 614 9.30 -21.11 -33.66
C ALA A 614 7.94 -21.04 -34.37
N PRO A 615 7.29 -22.20 -34.58
CA PRO A 615 5.90 -22.24 -35.01
C PRO A 615 5.00 -21.46 -34.03
N ALA A 616 3.96 -20.82 -34.56
CA ALA A 616 3.00 -20.05 -33.78
C ALA A 616 2.38 -20.84 -32.61
N THR A 617 2.24 -22.16 -32.76
CA THR A 617 1.66 -23.07 -31.76
C THR A 617 2.58 -23.33 -30.54
N THR A 618 3.89 -23.13 -30.67
CA THR A 618 4.89 -23.48 -29.64
C THR A 618 5.70 -22.28 -29.14
N ALA A 619 5.48 -21.07 -29.67
CA ALA A 619 6.19 -19.84 -29.32
C ALA A 619 5.73 -19.23 -27.96
N ARG A 620 5.90 -19.98 -26.86
CA ARG A 620 5.45 -19.61 -25.50
C ARG A 620 6.58 -19.17 -24.54
N SER A 621 7.62 -18.51 -25.04
CA SER A 621 8.76 -18.05 -24.23
C SER A 621 9.25 -16.65 -24.60
N ALA A 622 9.67 -15.87 -23.59
CA ALA A 622 10.30 -14.56 -23.75
C ALA A 622 11.78 -14.67 -24.14
N VAL A 623 12.04 -14.91 -25.42
CA VAL A 623 13.39 -15.02 -26.01
C VAL A 623 13.65 -13.85 -26.96
N GLY A 624 14.91 -13.52 -27.24
CA GLY A 624 15.29 -12.46 -28.18
C GLY A 624 16.24 -11.43 -27.58
N SER A 625 16.64 -10.45 -28.37
CA SER A 625 17.54 -9.36 -27.98
C SER A 625 16.82 -8.40 -27.03
N PRO A 626 17.15 -8.39 -25.71
CA PRO A 626 16.27 -7.83 -24.67
C PRO A 626 15.71 -6.43 -24.95
N PRO A 627 16.49 -5.43 -25.44
CA PRO A 627 15.97 -4.09 -25.72
C PRO A 627 14.88 -4.06 -26.81
N PHE A 628 14.89 -4.98 -27.76
CA PHE A 628 13.98 -4.95 -28.91
C PHE A 628 12.73 -5.83 -28.72
N ILE A 629 12.66 -6.64 -27.67
CA ILE A 629 11.51 -7.51 -27.39
C ILE A 629 10.24 -6.65 -27.14
N ALA A 630 9.08 -7.10 -27.63
CA ALA A 630 7.82 -6.41 -27.38
C ALA A 630 7.38 -6.48 -25.89
N PRO A 631 6.79 -5.43 -25.30
CA PRO A 631 6.36 -5.42 -23.90
C PRO A 631 5.49 -6.62 -23.49
N GLU A 632 4.52 -6.98 -24.33
CA GLU A 632 3.60 -8.09 -24.08
C GLU A 632 4.28 -9.47 -24.12
N VAL A 633 5.39 -9.60 -24.86
CA VAL A 633 6.21 -10.82 -24.84
C VAL A 633 6.92 -10.96 -23.50
N TRP A 634 7.36 -9.84 -22.89
CA TRP A 634 7.99 -9.85 -21.57
C TRP A 634 6.99 -10.19 -20.45
N GLU A 635 5.77 -9.65 -20.54
CA GLU A 635 4.71 -9.82 -19.55
C GLU A 635 4.02 -11.19 -19.64
N ARG A 636 3.77 -11.71 -20.86
CA ARG A 636 2.88 -12.87 -21.08
C ARG A 636 3.53 -14.02 -21.83
N SER A 637 4.80 -13.88 -22.25
CA SER A 637 5.52 -14.87 -23.07
C SER A 637 4.75 -15.31 -24.32
N SER A 638 3.92 -14.42 -24.88
CA SER A 638 3.07 -14.70 -26.03
C SER A 638 3.58 -13.95 -27.25
N TRP A 639 3.97 -14.69 -28.29
CA TRP A 639 4.40 -14.14 -29.57
C TRP A 639 3.25 -14.00 -30.55
N SER A 640 3.26 -12.91 -31.31
CA SER A 640 2.32 -12.61 -32.38
C SER A 640 3.06 -11.89 -33.54
N PRO A 641 2.45 -11.76 -34.72
CA PRO A 641 2.99 -10.93 -35.79
C PRO A 641 3.31 -9.49 -35.33
N ALA A 642 2.46 -8.92 -34.46
CA ALA A 642 2.64 -7.58 -33.89
C ALA A 642 3.88 -7.47 -32.98
N ALA A 643 4.32 -8.56 -32.36
CA ALA A 643 5.53 -8.60 -31.54
C ALA A 643 6.82 -8.62 -32.39
N ASP A 644 6.82 -9.35 -33.50
CA ASP A 644 7.92 -9.32 -34.48
C ASP A 644 8.01 -7.94 -35.18
N ILE A 645 6.85 -7.34 -35.50
CA ILE A 645 6.76 -5.99 -36.04
C ILE A 645 7.37 -4.98 -35.05
N TYR A 646 7.02 -5.06 -33.77
CA TYR A 646 7.63 -4.21 -32.74
C TYR A 646 9.14 -4.37 -32.72
N SER A 647 9.64 -5.60 -32.74
CA SER A 647 11.09 -5.88 -32.69
C SER A 647 11.83 -5.30 -33.90
N ALA A 648 11.25 -5.43 -35.10
CA ALA A 648 11.78 -4.84 -36.32
C ALA A 648 11.80 -3.31 -36.27
N ILE A 649 10.70 -2.68 -35.86
CA ILE A 649 10.60 -1.23 -35.86
C ILE A 649 11.44 -0.62 -34.73
N ALA A 650 11.49 -1.23 -33.54
CA ALA A 650 12.37 -0.78 -32.46
C ALA A 650 13.84 -0.82 -32.89
N SER A 651 14.23 -1.85 -33.64
CA SER A 651 15.58 -1.98 -34.22
C SER A 651 15.89 -0.86 -35.22
N ILE A 652 14.95 -0.59 -36.13
CA ILE A 652 15.10 0.43 -37.17
C ILE A 652 15.09 1.83 -36.58
N LEU A 653 14.16 2.14 -35.67
CA LEU A 653 14.14 3.43 -34.97
C LEU A 653 15.40 3.65 -34.15
N THR A 654 15.93 2.61 -33.49
CA THR A 654 17.18 2.74 -32.75
C THR A 654 18.35 3.07 -33.68
N ALA A 655 18.40 2.42 -34.86
CA ALA A 655 19.40 2.71 -35.88
C ALA A 655 19.24 4.12 -36.50
N MET A 656 18.01 4.61 -36.66
CA MET A 656 17.70 5.95 -37.18
C MET A 656 18.02 7.05 -36.17
N LEU A 657 17.66 6.86 -34.91
CA LEU A 657 17.72 7.88 -33.87
C LEU A 657 19.05 7.90 -33.12
N GLY A 658 19.84 6.82 -33.18
CA GLY A 658 21.06 6.64 -32.38
C GLY A 658 20.80 6.39 -30.89
N ARG A 659 19.53 6.23 -30.51
CA ARG A 659 19.02 5.94 -29.16
C ARG A 659 17.74 5.14 -29.29
N TYR A 660 17.29 4.52 -28.20
CA TYR A 660 15.99 3.83 -28.20
C TYR A 660 14.81 4.80 -28.45
N PRO A 661 13.70 4.34 -29.04
CA PRO A 661 12.51 5.16 -29.26
C PRO A 661 11.69 5.42 -27.98
N TYR A 662 12.09 4.86 -26.85
CA TYR A 662 11.46 4.95 -25.53
C TYR A 662 12.47 5.37 -24.45
N ALA A 663 12.01 5.70 -23.24
CA ALA A 663 12.81 6.35 -22.20
C ALA A 663 13.94 5.48 -21.63
N SER A 664 13.70 4.17 -21.44
CA SER A 664 14.68 3.18 -20.96
C SER A 664 14.36 1.80 -21.56
N PRO A 665 15.36 0.92 -21.80
CA PRO A 665 15.13 -0.43 -22.31
C PRO A 665 14.44 -1.38 -21.32
N ASP A 666 14.20 -1.01 -20.06
CA ASP A 666 13.34 -1.78 -19.15
C ASP A 666 11.83 -1.67 -19.52
N LEU A 667 10.99 -2.50 -18.89
CA LEU A 667 9.54 -2.55 -19.21
C LEU A 667 8.82 -1.24 -18.87
N ALA A 668 9.23 -0.55 -17.80
CA ALA A 668 8.62 0.71 -17.36
C ALA A 668 8.95 1.86 -18.32
N GLY A 669 10.20 1.96 -18.76
CA GLY A 669 10.68 2.95 -19.71
C GLY A 669 10.05 2.82 -21.09
N ARG A 670 9.71 1.60 -21.52
CA ARG A 670 9.01 1.33 -22.79
C ARG A 670 7.60 1.91 -22.87
N ARG A 671 6.95 2.22 -21.73
CA ARG A 671 5.64 2.90 -21.68
C ARG A 671 5.72 4.33 -22.19
N THR A 672 6.90 4.94 -22.14
CA THR A 672 7.10 6.34 -22.50
C THR A 672 7.92 6.43 -23.80
N LEU A 673 7.23 6.66 -24.92
CA LEU A 673 7.88 6.92 -26.20
C LEU A 673 8.54 8.31 -26.19
N VAL A 674 9.81 8.36 -26.56
CA VAL A 674 10.57 9.61 -26.64
C VAL A 674 10.49 10.14 -28.08
N PRO A 675 9.87 11.30 -28.31
CA PRO A 675 9.65 11.81 -29.66
C PRO A 675 10.98 12.09 -30.38
N PRO A 676 11.03 12.00 -31.72
CA PRO A 676 12.23 12.35 -32.49
C PRO A 676 12.49 13.87 -32.42
N ALA A 677 13.76 14.24 -32.38
CA ALA A 677 14.18 15.65 -32.37
C ALA A 677 13.86 16.34 -33.71
N ALA A 678 13.80 17.68 -33.71
CA ALA A 678 13.38 18.45 -34.89
C ALA A 678 14.29 18.23 -36.11
N ASP A 679 15.60 18.12 -35.90
CA ASP A 679 16.60 17.79 -36.92
C ASP A 679 16.43 16.36 -37.46
N GLN A 680 16.06 15.40 -36.61
CA GLN A 680 15.75 14.03 -37.00
C GLN A 680 14.47 13.97 -37.85
N ARG A 681 13.44 14.75 -37.49
CA ARG A 681 12.20 14.89 -38.27
C ARG A 681 12.48 15.46 -39.66
N GLN A 682 13.32 16.49 -39.75
CA GLN A 682 13.74 17.07 -41.02
C GLN A 682 14.55 16.07 -41.87
N ARG A 683 15.46 15.32 -41.24
CA ARG A 683 16.37 14.40 -41.93
C ARG A 683 15.69 13.14 -42.47
N PHE A 684 14.76 12.56 -41.71
CA PHE A 684 14.15 11.27 -42.07
C PHE A 684 12.71 11.39 -42.60
N GLY A 685 12.11 12.58 -42.49
CA GLY A 685 10.73 12.85 -42.90
C GLY A 685 9.72 12.55 -41.80
N GLU A 686 8.91 13.54 -41.46
CA GLU A 686 7.93 13.47 -40.38
C GLU A 686 6.88 12.38 -40.59
N ALA A 687 6.32 12.28 -41.79
CA ALA A 687 5.32 11.26 -42.11
C ALA A 687 5.90 9.84 -41.96
N PHE A 688 7.17 9.63 -42.30
CA PHE A 688 7.81 8.32 -42.18
C PHE A 688 8.04 7.95 -40.71
N LEU A 689 8.61 8.87 -39.91
CA LEU A 689 8.82 8.65 -38.49
C LEU A 689 7.50 8.42 -37.74
N ASN A 690 6.45 9.20 -38.02
CA ASN A 690 5.15 9.00 -37.39
C ASN A 690 4.58 7.61 -37.70
N THR A 691 4.70 7.14 -38.94
CA THR A 691 4.30 5.78 -39.33
C THR A 691 5.12 4.71 -38.61
N LEU A 692 6.45 4.89 -38.48
CA LEU A 692 7.29 3.96 -37.72
C LEU A 692 6.92 3.93 -36.23
N TYR A 693 6.66 5.07 -35.59
CA TYR A 693 6.33 5.11 -34.16
C TYR A 693 5.06 4.32 -33.79
N ARG A 694 4.13 4.09 -34.74
CA ARG A 694 2.99 3.17 -34.55
C ARG A 694 3.42 1.72 -34.37
N GLY A 695 4.53 1.31 -34.99
CA GLY A 695 5.06 -0.04 -34.86
C GLY A 695 5.64 -0.35 -33.49
N VAL A 696 5.93 0.66 -32.67
CA VAL A 696 6.48 0.52 -31.31
C VAL A 696 5.50 0.98 -30.22
N ALA A 697 4.20 1.06 -30.51
CA ALA A 697 3.19 1.36 -29.50
C ALA A 697 3.24 0.35 -28.34
N TYR A 698 2.97 0.78 -27.10
CA TYR A 698 3.08 -0.11 -25.94
C TYR A 698 2.04 -1.24 -26.00
N ASP A 699 0.78 -0.92 -26.29
CA ASP A 699 -0.28 -1.91 -26.50
C ASP A 699 -0.13 -2.56 -27.90
N PRO A 700 -0.10 -3.91 -28.01
CA PRO A 700 -0.06 -4.58 -29.31
C PRO A 700 -1.27 -4.28 -30.21
N ALA A 701 -2.43 -3.91 -29.67
CA ALA A 701 -3.62 -3.57 -30.44
C ALA A 701 -3.47 -2.25 -31.23
N ASP A 702 -2.61 -1.34 -30.76
CA ASP A 702 -2.34 -0.05 -31.40
C ASP A 702 -1.31 -0.15 -32.55
N ARG A 703 -0.73 -1.34 -32.74
CA ARG A 703 0.25 -1.62 -33.80
C ARG A 703 -0.45 -2.15 -35.07
N PRO A 704 0.19 -2.03 -36.24
CA PRO A 704 -0.22 -2.79 -37.41
C PRO A 704 -0.26 -4.29 -37.10
N GLN A 705 -1.35 -4.97 -37.46
CA GLN A 705 -1.58 -6.35 -37.06
C GLN A 705 -0.94 -7.36 -38.01
N SER A 706 -0.48 -6.91 -39.19
CA SER A 706 0.29 -7.72 -40.14
C SER A 706 1.43 -6.94 -40.77
N ALA A 707 2.51 -7.63 -41.15
CA ALA A 707 3.66 -7.00 -41.77
C ALA A 707 3.32 -6.49 -43.18
N ALA A 708 2.50 -7.21 -43.96
CA ALA A 708 1.96 -6.74 -45.24
C ALA A 708 1.18 -5.41 -45.14
N GLU A 709 0.31 -5.26 -44.13
CA GLU A 709 -0.41 -4.00 -43.89
C GLU A 709 0.58 -2.86 -43.65
N PHE A 710 1.61 -3.11 -42.86
CA PHE A 710 2.58 -2.08 -42.51
C PHE A 710 3.47 -1.68 -43.69
N VAL A 711 3.84 -2.62 -44.56
CA VAL A 711 4.54 -2.32 -45.82
C VAL A 711 3.72 -1.34 -46.68
N ARG A 712 2.40 -1.52 -46.76
CA ARG A 712 1.52 -0.59 -47.51
C ARG A 712 1.52 0.82 -46.90
N LEU A 713 1.42 0.93 -45.57
CA LEU A 713 1.48 2.21 -44.85
C LEU A 713 2.81 2.94 -45.03
N ILE A 714 3.91 2.20 -45.21
CA ILE A 714 5.25 2.76 -45.46
C ILE A 714 5.43 3.14 -46.94
N ALA A 715 4.81 2.41 -47.86
CA ALA A 715 4.89 2.68 -49.31
C ALA A 715 4.06 3.91 -49.73
N GLU A 716 2.90 4.12 -49.10
CA GLU A 716 2.00 5.24 -49.36
C GLU A 716 1.88 6.12 -48.10
N PRO A 717 2.88 6.96 -47.78
CA PRO A 717 2.74 7.92 -46.70
C PRO A 717 1.70 8.95 -47.13
N ASN A 718 0.43 8.72 -46.77
CA ASN A 718 -0.62 9.72 -46.94
C ASN A 718 -0.11 11.03 -46.35
N ALA A 719 -0.05 12.07 -47.19
CA ALA A 719 0.19 13.43 -46.77
C ALA A 719 -0.90 13.79 -45.75
N VAL A 720 -0.56 13.71 -44.46
CA VAL A 720 -1.39 14.29 -43.41
C VAL A 720 -1.31 15.79 -43.65
N SER A 721 -2.47 16.38 -43.98
CA SER A 721 -2.63 17.78 -44.30
C SER A 721 -2.01 18.68 -43.24
N GLU A 722 -1.35 19.75 -43.69
CA GLU A 722 -1.10 20.94 -42.87
C GLU A 722 -2.40 21.38 -42.18
N GLY A 723 -2.48 21.18 -40.86
CA GLY A 723 -3.60 21.63 -40.04
C GLY A 723 -3.94 20.76 -38.84
N ASP A 724 -2.97 20.37 -37.99
CA ASP A 724 -3.31 19.67 -36.74
C ASP A 724 -2.43 20.13 -35.56
N HIS A 725 -2.90 21.14 -34.84
CA HIS A 725 -2.29 21.54 -33.56
C HIS A 725 -2.87 20.69 -32.42
N ARG A 726 -2.55 19.39 -32.42
CA ARG A 726 -2.72 18.55 -31.22
C ARG A 726 -1.80 19.10 -30.13
N ARG A 727 -2.37 19.62 -29.04
CA ARG A 727 -1.61 20.20 -27.91
C ARG A 727 -1.85 19.37 -26.65
N VAL A 728 -0.78 18.85 -26.06
CA VAL A 728 -0.82 18.26 -24.73
C VAL A 728 -0.55 19.36 -23.71
N ASN A 729 -1.46 19.55 -22.75
CA ASN A 729 -1.27 20.51 -21.68
C ASN A 729 -0.57 19.81 -20.49
N PRO A 730 0.66 20.22 -20.11
CA PRO A 730 1.38 19.58 -19.01
C PRO A 730 0.64 19.66 -17.67
N THR A 731 -0.14 20.73 -17.45
CA THR A 731 -0.99 20.88 -16.26
C THR A 731 -1.94 19.70 -16.06
N VAL A 732 -2.39 19.06 -17.15
CA VAL A 732 -3.32 17.92 -17.05
C VAL A 732 -2.66 16.71 -16.42
N ALA A 733 -1.42 16.37 -16.80
CA ALA A 733 -0.69 15.26 -16.18
C ALA A 733 -0.36 15.56 -14.71
N GLU A 734 0.05 16.79 -14.42
CA GLU A 734 0.33 17.25 -13.06
C GLU A 734 -0.91 17.21 -12.16
N LEU A 735 -2.07 17.68 -12.63
CA LEU A 735 -3.33 17.57 -11.90
C LEU A 735 -3.70 16.10 -11.66
N ARG A 736 -3.57 15.23 -12.67
CA ARG A 736 -3.85 13.80 -12.50
C ARG A 736 -2.95 13.16 -11.44
N SER A 737 -1.68 13.56 -11.33
CA SER A 737 -0.78 13.08 -10.28
C SER A 737 -1.22 13.43 -8.84
N LEU A 738 -2.11 14.41 -8.68
CA LEU A 738 -2.71 14.76 -7.38
C LEU A 738 -3.89 13.84 -7.03
N TYR A 739 -4.54 13.22 -8.01
CA TYR A 739 -5.66 12.32 -7.77
C TYR A 739 -5.15 11.01 -7.13
N ARG A 740 -5.71 10.66 -5.96
CA ARG A 740 -5.21 9.59 -5.08
C ARG A 740 -5.15 8.21 -5.73
N GLU A 741 -6.00 7.93 -6.71
CA GLU A 741 -6.07 6.65 -7.42
C GLU A 741 -5.66 6.76 -8.89
N SER A 742 -4.92 7.80 -9.26
CA SER A 742 -4.49 7.95 -10.65
C SER A 742 -3.56 6.83 -11.08
N GLY A 743 -3.76 6.32 -12.29
CA GLY A 743 -2.88 5.32 -12.91
C GLY A 743 -1.44 5.80 -13.20
N LEU A 744 -1.13 7.08 -12.93
CA LEU A 744 0.21 7.68 -13.07
C LEU A 744 1.06 7.64 -11.80
N GLY A 745 0.52 7.23 -10.65
CA GLY A 745 1.22 7.20 -9.36
C GLY A 745 1.07 8.51 -8.54
N ASN A 746 1.52 8.45 -7.27
CA ASN A 746 1.11 9.38 -6.21
C ASN A 746 2.13 10.50 -5.91
N GLY A 747 3.11 10.73 -6.79
CA GLY A 747 4.28 11.58 -6.50
C GLY A 747 3.97 13.04 -6.16
N GLY A 748 2.84 13.60 -6.64
CA GLY A 748 2.43 14.98 -6.36
C GLY A 748 1.80 15.23 -4.99
N ASN A 749 1.65 14.18 -4.17
CA ASN A 749 0.83 14.20 -2.95
C ASN A 749 1.61 14.17 -1.63
N ARG A 750 2.95 14.17 -1.70
CA ARG A 750 3.85 14.04 -0.53
C ARG A 750 4.29 15.38 0.07
N GLY A 751 4.03 16.50 -0.59
CA GLY A 751 4.39 17.81 -0.06
C GLY A 751 4.71 18.82 -1.15
N LEU A 752 5.70 19.66 -0.86
CA LEU A 752 6.25 20.66 -1.79
C LEU A 752 7.41 20.03 -2.59
N ASP A 753 7.21 18.85 -3.14
CA ASP A 753 8.34 18.02 -3.62
C ASP A 753 8.60 18.22 -5.12
N ASN A 754 7.70 18.93 -5.81
CA ASN A 754 7.83 19.27 -7.20
C ASN A 754 7.34 20.70 -7.48
N LYS A 755 7.77 21.23 -8.64
CA LYS A 755 7.48 22.60 -9.05
C LYS A 755 5.98 22.90 -9.10
N PHE A 756 5.16 21.95 -9.54
CA PHE A 756 3.71 22.14 -9.62
C PHE A 756 3.04 22.28 -8.24
N ALA A 757 3.47 21.48 -7.27
CA ALA A 757 2.99 21.57 -5.89
C ALA A 757 3.34 22.92 -5.25
N HIS A 758 4.54 23.44 -5.48
CA HIS A 758 4.94 24.79 -5.05
C HIS A 758 4.10 25.89 -5.69
N GLU A 759 3.94 25.87 -7.02
CA GLU A 759 3.18 26.91 -7.74
C GLU A 759 1.67 26.85 -7.49
N THR A 760 1.16 25.75 -6.92
CA THR A 760 -0.26 25.56 -6.58
C THR A 760 -0.50 25.52 -5.08
N TYR A 761 0.46 25.95 -4.27
CA TYR A 761 0.29 26.12 -2.84
C TYR A 761 -0.52 27.39 -2.55
N ALA A 762 -1.66 27.24 -1.88
CA ALA A 762 -2.47 28.37 -1.43
C ALA A 762 -2.00 28.84 -0.03
N PRO A 763 -1.61 30.12 0.16
CA PRO A 763 -1.23 30.65 1.46
C PRO A 763 -2.35 30.52 2.50
N THR A 764 -1.97 30.20 3.73
CA THR A 764 -2.87 30.00 4.88
C THR A 764 -2.61 31.01 6.00
N TRP A 765 -3.39 30.96 7.07
CA TRP A 765 -3.12 31.68 8.32
C TRP A 765 -1.84 31.20 9.00
N LEU A 766 -1.34 30.00 8.70
CA LEU A 766 0.00 29.63 9.11
C LEU A 766 1.02 30.57 8.45
N ASP A 767 0.93 30.79 7.14
CA ASP A 767 1.86 31.66 6.41
C ASP A 767 1.70 33.14 6.77
N THR A 768 0.46 33.60 6.97
CA THR A 768 0.17 35.04 7.11
C THR A 768 0.10 35.52 8.55
N LYS A 769 -0.06 34.62 9.54
CA LYS A 769 -0.15 34.96 10.97
C LYS A 769 0.91 34.24 11.80
N LEU A 770 1.01 32.92 11.68
CA LEU A 770 1.93 32.13 12.52
C LEU A 770 3.41 32.35 12.14
N LEU A 771 3.73 32.33 10.85
CA LEU A 771 5.09 32.54 10.36
C LEU A 771 5.65 33.91 10.80
N PRO A 772 4.94 35.05 10.63
CA PRO A 772 5.39 36.32 11.20
C PRO A 772 5.58 36.28 12.71
N ALA A 773 4.69 35.61 13.47
CA ALA A 773 4.84 35.48 14.92
C ALA A 773 6.09 34.67 15.34
N ILE A 774 6.44 33.64 14.56
CA ILE A 774 7.68 32.87 14.72
C ILE A 774 8.89 33.75 14.43
N LEU A 775 8.92 34.44 13.27
CA LEU A 775 10.04 35.29 12.87
C LEU A 775 10.25 36.49 13.81
N ASP A 776 9.17 37.03 14.37
CA ASP A 776 9.17 38.09 15.39
C ASP A 776 9.59 37.60 16.79
N ARG A 777 9.90 36.30 16.96
CA ARG A 777 10.37 35.69 18.23
C ARG A 777 9.34 35.81 19.36
N LYS A 778 8.05 35.81 19.02
CA LYS A 778 6.94 35.90 19.98
C LYS A 778 6.60 34.54 20.62
N LEU A 779 7.07 33.44 20.04
CA LEU A 779 6.73 32.08 20.42
C LEU A 779 7.99 31.27 20.75
N ASP A 780 7.93 30.46 21.80
CA ASP A 780 9.02 29.60 22.26
C ASP A 780 8.83 28.16 21.79
N VAL A 781 7.60 27.65 21.80
CA VAL A 781 7.26 26.29 21.34
C VAL A 781 5.98 26.34 20.51
N VAL A 782 6.02 25.80 19.30
CA VAL A 782 4.87 25.69 18.41
C VAL A 782 4.68 24.23 18.03
N VAL A 783 3.53 23.67 18.39
CA VAL A 783 3.20 22.29 18.05
C VAL A 783 2.10 22.28 16.99
N LEU A 784 2.43 21.77 15.81
CA LEU A 784 1.49 21.55 14.71
C LEU A 784 0.97 20.11 14.80
N SER A 785 -0.33 19.95 15.04
CA SER A 785 -0.98 18.64 14.98
C SER A 785 -2.02 18.57 13.86
N GLY A 786 -2.21 17.40 13.27
CA GLY A 786 -3.05 17.25 12.08
C GLY A 786 -2.96 15.85 11.47
N ASN A 787 -3.85 15.54 10.53
CA ASN A 787 -3.79 14.30 9.75
C ASN A 787 -2.65 14.38 8.70
N PRO A 788 -2.21 13.24 8.15
CA PRO A 788 -1.36 13.24 6.95
C PRO A 788 -2.04 14.02 5.81
N GLY A 789 -1.31 14.94 5.17
CA GLY A 789 -1.85 15.78 4.09
C GLY A 789 -2.43 17.15 4.51
N ASP A 790 -2.40 17.52 5.80
CA ASP A 790 -2.81 18.87 6.27
C ASP A 790 -1.75 19.96 6.06
N GLY A 791 -0.55 19.60 5.60
CA GLY A 791 0.53 20.53 5.27
C GLY A 791 1.42 20.94 6.45
N LYS A 792 1.50 20.14 7.52
CA LYS A 792 2.40 20.37 8.68
C LYS A 792 3.85 20.56 8.24
N THR A 793 4.40 19.56 7.57
CA THR A 793 5.79 19.53 7.09
C THR A 793 6.04 20.63 6.06
N SER A 794 5.12 20.83 5.11
CA SER A 794 5.23 21.89 4.10
C SER A 794 5.32 23.29 4.72
N PHE A 795 4.62 23.55 5.83
CA PHE A 795 4.74 24.81 6.55
C PHE A 795 6.11 24.94 7.24
N LEU A 796 6.62 23.88 7.87
CA LEU A 796 7.95 23.91 8.52
C LEU A 796 9.09 24.10 7.51
N VAL A 797 8.99 23.54 6.31
CA VAL A 797 9.91 23.81 5.19
C VAL A 797 9.91 25.30 4.85
N LYS A 798 8.72 25.90 4.68
CA LYS A 798 8.59 27.33 4.40
C LYS A 798 9.16 28.25 5.48
N VAL A 799 9.02 27.88 6.75
CA VAL A 799 9.64 28.64 7.85
C VAL A 799 11.17 28.61 7.68
N GLY A 800 11.74 27.46 7.32
CA GLY A 800 13.16 27.32 6.99
C GLY A 800 13.57 28.22 5.82
N ASP A 801 12.84 28.20 4.72
CA ASP A 801 13.10 29.05 3.54
C ASP A 801 13.02 30.55 3.88
N ALA A 802 12.06 30.95 4.73
CA ALA A 802 11.93 32.34 5.17
C ALA A 802 13.12 32.79 6.03
N LEU A 803 13.64 31.91 6.89
CA LEU A 803 14.85 32.16 7.67
C LEU A 803 16.09 32.27 6.76
N ASP A 804 16.20 31.42 5.73
CA ASP A 804 17.30 31.48 4.76
C ASP A 804 17.30 32.78 3.96
N ASN A 805 16.12 33.27 3.57
CA ASN A 805 15.98 34.59 2.93
C ASN A 805 16.41 35.76 3.84
N LEU A 806 16.28 35.59 5.16
CA LEU A 806 16.80 36.52 6.16
C LEU A 806 18.28 36.29 6.50
N ARG A 807 18.95 35.38 5.79
CA ARG A 807 20.37 35.00 5.98
C ARG A 807 20.65 34.35 7.34
N ALA A 808 19.70 33.55 7.85
CA ALA A 808 19.97 32.70 8.99
C ALA A 808 21.08 31.68 8.68
N GLU A 809 21.95 31.42 9.65
CA GLU A 809 22.97 30.39 9.56
C GLU A 809 22.32 29.01 9.81
N THR A 810 22.53 28.05 8.92
CA THR A 810 22.04 26.67 9.12
C THR A 810 23.06 25.87 9.90
N LEU A 811 22.72 25.50 11.14
CA LEU A 811 23.56 24.71 12.03
C LEU A 811 23.43 23.20 11.74
N ARG A 812 22.21 22.75 11.43
CA ARG A 812 21.87 21.37 11.05
C ARG A 812 20.66 21.36 10.13
N ALA A 813 20.66 20.51 9.11
CA ALA A 813 19.48 20.21 8.30
C ALA A 813 19.58 18.77 7.80
N ASP A 814 18.55 17.97 8.06
CA ASP A 814 18.42 16.56 7.65
C ASP A 814 16.95 16.22 7.41
N ASP A 815 16.65 14.95 7.12
CA ASP A 815 15.29 14.48 6.85
C ASP A 815 14.36 14.57 8.07
N ALA A 816 14.92 14.73 9.28
CA ALA A 816 14.17 14.88 10.52
C ALA A 816 13.75 16.34 10.79
N GLY A 817 14.44 17.31 10.19
CA GLY A 817 14.15 18.73 10.34
C GLY A 817 15.39 19.62 10.18
N TRP A 818 15.36 20.78 10.83
CA TRP A 818 16.46 21.74 10.75
C TRP A 818 16.66 22.53 12.04
N ARG A 819 17.90 22.99 12.24
CA ARG A 819 18.33 23.93 13.28
C ARG A 819 19.05 25.09 12.62
N LYS A 820 18.52 26.31 12.79
CA LYS A 820 19.03 27.54 12.17
C LYS A 820 19.19 28.64 13.21
N GLN A 821 20.10 29.58 12.99
CA GLN A 821 20.36 30.69 13.90
C GLN A 821 20.30 32.04 13.17
N LEU A 822 19.60 33.01 13.75
CA LEU A 822 19.47 34.37 13.21
C LEU A 822 19.62 35.40 14.34
N ASP A 823 20.58 36.31 14.22
CA ASP A 823 20.95 37.31 15.23
C ASP A 823 21.10 36.75 16.66
N GLY A 824 21.67 35.55 16.78
CA GLY A 824 21.84 34.86 18.07
C GLY A 824 20.56 34.25 18.66
N HIS A 825 19.46 34.16 17.92
CA HIS A 825 18.26 33.39 18.28
C HIS A 825 18.24 32.07 17.52
N THR A 826 18.01 30.96 18.22
CA THR A 826 18.01 29.61 17.62
C THR A 826 16.59 29.17 17.28
N PHE A 827 16.39 28.71 16.05
CA PHE A 827 15.15 28.13 15.57
C PHE A 827 15.37 26.63 15.31
N VAL A 828 14.47 25.80 15.82
CA VAL A 828 14.52 24.34 15.64
C VAL A 828 13.19 23.87 15.05
N ALA A 829 13.22 23.03 14.04
CA ALA A 829 12.03 22.38 13.49
C ALA A 829 12.20 20.86 13.44
N VAL A 830 11.13 20.14 13.79
CA VAL A 830 11.03 18.68 13.70
C VAL A 830 9.84 18.33 12.80
N TYR A 831 10.10 17.66 11.67
CA TYR A 831 9.13 17.42 10.59
C TYR A 831 8.13 16.32 10.89
N ASP A 832 8.55 15.24 11.54
CA ASP A 832 7.65 14.22 12.08
C ASP A 832 8.17 13.67 13.41
N ALA A 833 7.66 14.24 14.49
CA ALA A 833 7.96 13.81 15.84
C ALA A 833 7.12 12.57 16.28
N SER A 834 6.46 11.89 15.34
CA SER A 834 5.76 10.61 15.59
C SER A 834 6.55 9.39 15.09
N GLU A 835 7.54 9.60 14.22
CA GLU A 835 8.41 8.57 13.68
C GLU A 835 9.82 8.72 14.27
N SER A 836 10.56 7.60 14.33
CA SER A 836 11.99 7.63 14.64
C SER A 836 12.78 8.01 13.39
N ASN A 837 13.87 8.74 13.55
CA ASN A 837 14.80 9.03 12.45
C ASN A 837 16.20 8.60 12.91
N TYR A 838 16.67 7.47 12.38
CA TYR A 838 17.87 6.83 12.89
C TYR A 838 19.07 7.79 12.82
N PRO A 839 19.87 7.95 13.90
CA PRO A 839 19.96 7.08 15.08
C PRO A 839 19.07 7.47 16.28
N LEU A 840 18.26 8.53 16.17
CA LEU A 840 17.50 9.06 17.29
C LEU A 840 16.09 8.46 17.31
N SER A 841 15.69 7.97 18.48
CA SER A 841 14.28 7.66 18.71
C SER A 841 13.44 8.93 18.63
N SER A 842 12.14 8.75 18.40
CA SER A 842 11.19 9.86 18.35
C SER A 842 11.21 10.71 19.64
N ASP A 843 11.39 10.09 20.81
CA ASP A 843 11.51 10.79 22.10
C ASP A 843 12.84 11.55 22.18
N GLU A 844 13.94 10.94 21.78
CA GLU A 844 15.26 11.60 21.77
C GLU A 844 15.31 12.79 20.81
N MET A 845 14.61 12.72 19.67
CA MET A 845 14.50 13.85 18.73
C MET A 845 13.76 15.04 19.36
N LEU A 846 12.63 14.77 20.03
CA LEU A 846 11.86 15.80 20.73
C LEU A 846 12.63 16.37 21.92
N LEU A 847 13.29 15.52 22.71
CA LEU A 847 14.17 15.94 23.79
C LEU A 847 15.32 16.79 23.25
N GLN A 848 16.02 16.36 22.20
CA GLN A 848 17.11 17.13 21.59
C GLN A 848 16.64 18.48 21.01
N ALA A 849 15.41 18.54 20.51
CA ALA A 849 14.83 19.78 20.00
C ALA A 849 14.45 20.75 21.13
N LEU A 850 13.98 20.22 22.26
CA LEU A 850 13.59 20.99 23.45
C LEU A 850 14.76 21.26 24.41
N ASP A 851 15.88 20.55 24.27
CA ASP A 851 17.07 20.69 25.10
C ASP A 851 18.08 21.69 24.49
N THR A 852 18.81 22.38 25.36
CA THR A 852 19.81 23.37 24.94
C THR A 852 21.14 22.68 24.67
N GLY A 853 21.62 22.76 23.41
CA GLY A 853 23.00 22.38 23.11
C GLY A 853 24.00 23.22 23.90
N GLN A 854 25.25 22.75 24.04
CA GLN A 854 26.28 23.51 24.74
C GLN A 854 26.52 24.88 24.07
N GLY A 855 26.21 25.97 24.79
CA GLY A 855 26.48 27.35 24.37
C GLY A 855 25.29 28.16 23.88
N GLU A 856 24.07 27.60 23.87
CA GLU A 856 22.86 28.32 23.46
C GLU A 856 22.11 28.96 24.65
N ASP A 857 21.50 30.12 24.43
CA ASP A 857 20.68 30.83 25.42
C ASP A 857 19.24 30.27 25.42
N PRO A 858 18.78 29.63 26.52
CA PRO A 858 17.42 29.08 26.62
C PRO A 858 16.31 30.12 26.43
N GLU A 859 16.59 31.40 26.69
CA GLU A 859 15.63 32.51 26.55
C GLU A 859 15.53 33.03 25.10
N ARG A 860 16.39 32.57 24.18
CA ARG A 860 16.44 33.01 22.78
C ARG A 860 16.26 31.85 21.81
N ARG A 861 15.18 31.10 21.98
CA ARG A 861 14.86 29.93 21.15
C ARG A 861 13.40 29.85 20.72
N THR A 862 13.17 29.23 19.57
CA THR A 862 11.84 28.85 19.09
C THR A 862 11.87 27.43 18.52
N VAL A 863 11.09 26.53 19.11
CA VAL A 863 11.00 25.12 18.73
C VAL A 863 9.68 24.85 18.01
N LEU A 864 9.74 24.24 16.84
CA LEU A 864 8.60 23.95 15.96
C LEU A 864 8.47 22.43 15.81
N ILE A 865 7.35 21.86 16.22
CA ILE A 865 7.16 20.41 16.25
C ILE A 865 5.95 20.06 15.39
N ALA A 866 6.13 19.22 14.38
CA ALA A 866 5.02 18.58 13.69
C ALA A 866 4.84 17.15 14.20
N ALA A 867 3.68 16.84 14.78
CA ALA A 867 3.38 15.50 15.31
C ALA A 867 1.87 15.22 15.40
N ASN A 868 1.51 13.95 15.47
CA ASN A 868 0.12 13.55 15.71
C ASN A 868 -0.31 13.86 17.15
N ASP A 869 -1.59 14.18 17.35
CA ASP A 869 -2.11 14.65 18.64
C ASP A 869 -1.83 13.69 19.79
N GLY A 870 -1.96 12.38 19.54
CA GLY A 870 -1.68 11.36 20.54
C GLY A 870 -0.22 11.40 20.98
N ARG A 871 0.69 11.50 20.02
CA ARG A 871 2.14 11.54 20.24
C ARG A 871 2.58 12.74 21.06
N VAL A 872 2.10 13.94 20.71
CA VAL A 872 2.37 15.17 21.48
C VAL A 872 1.89 15.01 22.93
N THR A 873 0.70 14.46 23.12
CA THR A 873 0.14 14.24 24.46
C THR A 873 0.99 13.28 25.25
N GLN A 874 1.34 12.15 24.64
CA GLN A 874 2.13 11.10 25.26
C GLN A 874 3.49 11.65 25.68
N PHE A 875 4.23 12.30 24.77
CA PHE A 875 5.55 12.87 25.06
C PHE A 875 5.52 13.86 26.23
N PHE A 876 4.64 14.87 26.20
CA PHE A 876 4.58 15.88 27.27
C PHE A 876 3.94 15.35 28.56
N THR A 877 3.25 14.20 28.53
CA THR A 877 2.78 13.51 29.74
C THR A 877 3.90 12.68 30.37
N ASP A 878 4.64 11.93 29.55
CA ASP A 878 5.71 11.03 29.97
C ASP A 878 6.96 11.80 30.43
N HIS A 879 7.18 13.01 29.90
CA HIS A 879 8.30 13.91 30.24
C HIS A 879 7.84 15.22 30.89
N ALA A 880 6.69 15.20 31.58
CA ALA A 880 6.15 16.39 32.25
C ALA A 880 7.11 16.97 33.31
N ASP A 881 7.98 16.15 33.88
CA ASP A 881 9.02 16.54 34.85
C ASP A 881 10.17 17.36 34.25
N LEU A 882 10.44 17.19 32.95
CA LEU A 882 11.51 17.91 32.25
C LEU A 882 11.05 19.25 31.68
N HIS A 883 9.76 19.38 31.35
CA HIS A 883 9.17 20.55 30.70
C HIS A 883 7.77 20.89 31.23
N GLU A 884 7.62 20.99 32.57
CA GLU A 884 6.35 21.16 33.27
C GLU A 884 5.52 22.34 32.74
N ASP A 885 6.14 23.51 32.58
CA ASP A 885 5.50 24.73 32.08
C ASP A 885 4.93 24.57 30.64
N VAL A 886 5.62 23.80 29.78
CA VAL A 886 5.20 23.56 28.39
C VAL A 886 4.06 22.54 28.37
N ALA A 887 4.17 21.47 29.15
CA ALA A 887 3.15 20.43 29.27
C ALA A 887 1.82 21.00 29.81
N GLU A 888 1.88 21.82 30.87
CA GLU A 888 0.69 22.45 31.45
C GLU A 888 -0.02 23.37 30.44
N GLN A 889 0.73 24.21 29.72
CA GLN A 889 0.18 25.13 28.72
C GLN A 889 -0.46 24.38 27.55
N LEU A 890 0.17 23.34 27.02
CA LEU A 890 -0.39 22.51 25.94
C LEU A 890 -1.65 21.75 26.38
N LEU A 891 -1.67 21.20 27.60
CA LEU A 891 -2.85 20.53 28.16
C LEU A 891 -4.01 21.50 28.40
N ARG A 892 -3.72 22.73 28.83
CA ARG A 892 -4.72 23.78 29.05
C ARG A 892 -5.36 24.24 27.74
N GLN A 893 -4.57 24.46 26.69
CA GLN A 893 -5.05 24.88 25.35
C GLN A 893 -5.91 23.83 24.64
N ARG A 894 -5.91 22.57 25.12
CA ARG A 894 -6.84 21.55 24.63
C ARG A 894 -8.23 21.64 25.26
N ARG A 895 -8.34 22.21 26.46
CA ARG A 895 -9.58 22.29 27.25
C ARG A 895 -10.30 23.63 27.11
N VAL A 896 -9.55 24.69 26.81
CA VAL A 896 -10.03 26.08 26.75
C VAL A 896 -9.51 26.71 25.45
N ASP A 897 -10.16 27.77 24.95
CA ASP A 897 -9.64 28.59 23.85
C ASP A 897 -8.17 28.98 24.09
N THR A 898 -7.38 29.00 23.01
CA THR A 898 -5.95 29.32 23.04
C THR A 898 -5.72 30.69 23.67
N ASP A 899 -4.94 30.74 24.76
CA ASP A 899 -4.51 31.99 25.37
C ASP A 899 -3.50 32.70 24.45
N LEU A 900 -3.92 33.82 23.85
CA LEU A 900 -3.10 34.61 22.92
C LEU A 900 -1.85 35.22 23.57
N SER A 901 -1.77 35.23 24.90
CA SER A 901 -0.58 35.70 25.64
C SER A 901 0.47 34.61 25.87
N SER A 902 0.14 33.35 25.58
CA SER A 902 1.05 32.21 25.77
C SER A 902 2.12 32.17 24.67
N ARG A 903 3.36 31.90 25.08
CA ARG A 903 4.50 31.70 24.18
C ARG A 903 4.60 30.25 23.67
N VAL A 904 3.83 29.33 24.26
CA VAL A 904 3.70 27.92 23.84
C VAL A 904 2.37 27.77 23.12
N VAL A 905 2.32 27.23 21.90
CA VAL A 905 1.06 27.18 21.13
C VAL A 905 0.83 25.79 20.55
N LEU A 906 -0.35 25.23 20.78
CA LEU A 906 -0.87 24.07 20.06
C LEU A 906 -1.75 24.50 18.89
N VAL A 907 -1.32 24.16 17.68
CA VAL A 907 -2.02 24.42 16.43
C VAL A 907 -2.60 23.12 15.88
N ASP A 908 -3.87 22.86 16.19
CA ASP A 908 -4.62 21.68 15.73
C ASP A 908 -5.21 21.91 14.33
N LEU A 909 -4.46 21.54 13.29
CA LEU A 909 -4.86 21.63 11.88
C LEU A 909 -6.12 20.83 11.55
N LYS A 910 -6.51 19.84 12.38
CA LYS A 910 -7.77 19.11 12.14
C LYS A 910 -8.96 20.06 12.23
N ARG A 911 -8.84 21.16 12.97
CA ARG A 911 -9.89 22.20 13.13
C ARG A 911 -9.88 23.21 11.98
N ARG A 912 -8.97 23.09 11.02
CA ARG A 912 -8.92 24.00 9.87
C ARG A 912 -10.17 23.85 9.02
N ALA A 913 -10.84 24.97 8.80
CA ALA A 913 -11.90 25.13 7.83
C ALA A 913 -11.30 25.26 6.42
N LEU A 914 -11.62 24.32 5.54
CA LEU A 914 -11.22 24.38 4.13
C LEU A 914 -12.15 25.30 3.31
N ALA A 915 -13.39 25.45 3.75
CA ALA A 915 -14.39 26.36 3.22
C ALA A 915 -15.09 27.08 4.38
N THR A 916 -15.49 28.34 4.18
CA THR A 916 -16.17 29.16 5.20
C THR A 916 -17.47 29.76 4.64
N PRO A 917 -18.52 29.97 5.46
CA PRO A 917 -19.84 30.44 4.99
C PRO A 917 -19.78 31.77 4.22
N GLU A 918 -19.30 32.84 4.87
CA GLU A 918 -19.10 34.16 4.28
C GLU A 918 -17.88 34.82 4.94
N SER A 919 -16.96 35.35 4.12
CA SER A 919 -15.75 36.04 4.56
C SER A 919 -15.35 37.07 3.50
N GLU A 920 -14.76 38.19 3.91
CA GLU A 920 -14.12 39.15 3.01
C GLU A 920 -12.93 38.54 2.26
N THR A 921 -12.35 37.45 2.81
CA THR A 921 -11.25 36.71 2.22
C THR A 921 -11.72 35.40 1.59
N LEU A 922 -11.13 35.03 0.45
CA LEU A 922 -11.33 33.72 -0.18
C LEU A 922 -11.04 32.58 0.82
N SER A 923 -11.87 31.54 0.79
CA SER A 923 -11.57 30.32 1.54
C SER A 923 -10.43 29.52 0.89
N LEU A 924 -9.81 28.62 1.64
CA LEU A 924 -8.66 27.84 1.16
C LEU A 924 -9.02 26.99 -0.07
N ALA A 925 -10.20 26.37 -0.07
CA ALA A 925 -10.72 25.64 -1.22
C ALA A 925 -10.85 26.54 -2.46
N GLU A 926 -11.39 27.74 -2.31
CA GLU A 926 -11.51 28.69 -3.43
C GLU A 926 -10.15 29.11 -3.98
N ALA A 927 -9.19 29.39 -3.09
CA ALA A 927 -7.82 29.75 -3.48
C ALA A 927 -7.10 28.62 -4.23
N ILE A 928 -7.23 27.37 -3.78
CA ILE A 928 -6.67 26.19 -4.48
C ILE A 928 -7.31 26.05 -5.87
N LEU A 929 -8.63 26.19 -5.96
CA LEU A 929 -9.34 26.07 -7.23
C LEU A 929 -8.90 27.15 -8.23
N ASP A 930 -8.69 28.39 -7.76
CA ASP A 930 -8.14 29.47 -8.59
C ASP A 930 -6.73 29.15 -9.11
N LEU A 931 -5.87 28.58 -8.28
CA LEU A 931 -4.52 28.18 -8.69
C LEU A 931 -4.52 27.04 -9.73
N PHE A 932 -5.48 26.13 -9.67
CA PHE A 932 -5.63 25.05 -10.67
C PHE A 932 -6.21 25.55 -12.00
N THR A 933 -7.07 26.58 -11.94
CA THR A 933 -7.85 27.04 -13.10
C THR A 933 -7.36 28.36 -13.71
N VAL A 934 -6.31 28.96 -13.17
CA VAL A 934 -5.69 30.20 -13.69
C VAL A 934 -5.34 30.13 -15.17
N ASP A 935 -5.63 31.20 -15.93
CA ASP A 935 -5.47 31.25 -17.39
C ASP A 935 -4.11 30.76 -17.90
N SER A 936 -3.03 31.15 -17.23
CA SER A 936 -1.65 30.82 -17.62
C SER A 936 -1.41 29.30 -17.75
N ARG A 937 -2.12 28.48 -16.97
CA ARG A 937 -2.02 27.02 -17.01
C ARG A 937 -2.76 26.37 -18.17
N TRP A 938 -3.69 27.10 -18.80
CA TRP A 938 -4.57 26.60 -19.84
C TRP A 938 -4.29 27.23 -21.22
N VAL A 939 -3.27 28.10 -21.32
CA VAL A 939 -2.83 28.72 -22.58
C VAL A 939 -2.52 27.68 -23.66
N ALA A 940 -1.88 26.57 -23.30
CA ALA A 940 -1.57 25.48 -24.23
C ALA A 940 -2.81 24.90 -24.92
N CYS A 941 -4.00 25.05 -24.32
CA CYS A 941 -5.25 24.57 -24.87
C CYS A 941 -5.94 25.56 -25.84
N ALA A 942 -5.47 26.81 -25.97
CA ALA A 942 -6.14 27.85 -26.76
C ALA A 942 -6.17 27.52 -28.27
N ASP A 943 -5.05 27.02 -28.80
CA ASP A 943 -4.89 26.65 -30.21
C ASP A 943 -5.00 25.13 -30.43
N CYS A 944 -5.52 24.40 -29.45
CA CYS A 944 -5.67 22.95 -29.52
C CYS A 944 -6.86 22.55 -30.43
N THR A 945 -6.68 21.55 -31.28
CA THR A 945 -7.76 21.02 -32.14
C THR A 945 -8.92 20.41 -31.36
N ALA A 946 -8.67 19.89 -30.15
CA ALA A 946 -9.71 19.40 -29.24
C ALA A 946 -10.44 20.50 -28.44
N ARG A 947 -10.06 21.79 -28.54
CA ARG A 947 -10.50 22.86 -27.60
C ARG A 947 -12.02 22.96 -27.40
N ASN A 948 -12.81 22.72 -28.45
CA ASN A 948 -14.28 22.86 -28.45
C ASN A 948 -15.01 21.60 -27.95
N GLY A 949 -14.32 20.48 -27.77
CA GLY A 949 -14.90 19.21 -27.30
C GLY A 949 -14.02 18.49 -26.29
N CYS A 950 -13.19 19.24 -25.57
CA CYS A 950 -12.34 18.71 -24.52
C CYS A 950 -13.08 18.84 -23.17
N PRO A 951 -13.50 17.75 -22.52
CA PRO A 951 -14.19 17.81 -21.23
C PRO A 951 -13.29 18.43 -20.16
N ILE A 952 -11.98 18.13 -20.18
CA ILE A 952 -11.01 18.63 -19.20
C ILE A 952 -10.95 20.17 -19.20
N ARG A 953 -10.76 20.76 -20.38
CA ARG A 953 -10.71 22.21 -20.56
C ARG A 953 -12.05 22.85 -20.18
N ARG A 954 -13.17 22.21 -20.56
CA ARG A 954 -14.51 22.71 -20.24
C ARG A 954 -14.75 22.74 -18.73
N ASN A 955 -14.44 21.65 -18.02
CA ASN A 955 -14.56 21.58 -16.57
C ASN A 955 -13.70 22.64 -15.89
N ALA A 956 -12.45 22.81 -16.32
CA ALA A 956 -11.57 23.85 -15.79
C ALA A 956 -12.13 25.27 -15.98
N LEU A 957 -12.77 25.55 -17.13
CA LEU A 957 -13.41 26.84 -17.39
C LEU A 957 -14.69 27.04 -16.58
N ASP A 958 -15.54 26.00 -16.48
CA ASP A 958 -16.78 26.04 -15.72
C ASP A 958 -16.49 26.32 -14.23
N LEU A 959 -15.47 25.67 -13.67
CA LEU A 959 -15.00 25.85 -12.29
C LEU A 959 -14.48 27.25 -11.97
N ARG A 960 -14.16 28.08 -12.98
CA ARG A 960 -13.75 29.49 -12.78
C ARG A 960 -14.93 30.42 -12.58
N THR A 961 -16.11 30.03 -13.03
CA THR A 961 -17.30 30.89 -12.90
C THR A 961 -17.64 31.06 -11.41
N THR A 962 -18.02 32.27 -11.02
CA THR A 962 -18.30 32.60 -9.61
C THR A 962 -19.40 31.72 -9.03
N SER A 963 -20.42 31.38 -9.82
CA SER A 963 -21.54 30.55 -9.39
C SER A 963 -21.14 29.10 -9.16
N THR A 964 -20.34 28.50 -10.05
CA THR A 964 -19.84 27.13 -9.89
C THR A 964 -18.82 27.02 -8.78
N LYS A 965 -17.91 27.99 -8.65
CA LYS A 965 -16.98 28.07 -7.51
C LYS A 965 -17.74 28.11 -6.18
N ALA A 966 -18.78 28.94 -6.09
CA ALA A 966 -19.62 29.01 -4.89
C ALA A 966 -20.35 27.69 -4.60
N ALA A 967 -20.77 26.94 -5.62
CA ALA A 967 -21.41 25.63 -5.45
C ALA A 967 -20.41 24.56 -4.98
N VAL A 968 -19.20 24.52 -5.54
CA VAL A 968 -18.14 23.59 -5.10
C VAL A 968 -17.66 23.94 -3.68
N LYS A 969 -17.55 25.23 -3.35
CA LYS A 969 -17.32 25.70 -1.98
C LYS A 969 -18.40 25.21 -1.03
N GLU A 970 -19.67 25.30 -1.42
CA GLU A 970 -20.81 24.81 -0.64
C GLU A 970 -20.71 23.29 -0.40
N LEU A 971 -20.26 22.49 -1.38
CA LEU A 971 -20.02 21.06 -1.19
C LEU A 971 -18.90 20.77 -0.17
N VAL A 972 -17.76 21.46 -0.28
CA VAL A 972 -16.65 21.34 0.69
C VAL A 972 -17.12 21.76 2.08
N LEU A 973 -17.87 22.85 2.19
CA LEU A 973 -18.44 23.33 3.44
C LEU A 973 -19.46 22.34 4.02
N THR A 974 -20.30 21.73 3.18
CA THR A 974 -21.27 20.72 3.60
C THR A 974 -20.57 19.51 4.20
N SER A 975 -19.55 18.97 3.51
CA SER A 975 -18.72 17.88 4.05
C SER A 975 -18.10 18.22 5.40
N HIS A 976 -17.60 19.44 5.57
CA HIS A 976 -17.06 19.92 6.84
C HIS A 976 -18.11 19.92 7.97
N LEU A 977 -19.31 20.47 7.70
CA LEU A 977 -20.39 20.60 8.68
C LEU A 977 -21.10 19.28 9.03
N ARG A 978 -21.05 18.27 8.15
CA ARG A 978 -21.58 16.92 8.44
C ARG A 978 -20.73 16.17 9.46
N ARG A 979 -19.43 16.47 9.55
CA ARG A 979 -18.48 15.83 10.49
C ARG A 979 -18.41 14.30 10.43
N ARG A 980 -18.83 13.68 9.32
CA ARG A 980 -18.70 12.22 9.12
C ARG A 980 -17.25 11.79 8.97
N ARG A 981 -16.48 12.57 8.19
CA ARG A 981 -15.04 12.44 8.00
C ARG A 981 -14.45 13.84 7.84
N ARG A 982 -13.23 14.05 8.34
CA ARG A 982 -12.52 15.33 8.13
C ARG A 982 -11.71 15.26 6.86
N ALA A 983 -12.09 16.07 5.87
CA ALA A 983 -11.30 16.26 4.67
C ALA A 983 -10.01 17.03 4.99
N THR A 984 -8.90 16.58 4.44
CA THR A 984 -7.59 17.25 4.49
C THR A 984 -7.41 18.17 3.28
N VAL A 985 -6.39 19.04 3.31
CA VAL A 985 -6.02 19.85 2.14
C VAL A 985 -5.71 18.96 0.93
N ARG A 986 -5.07 17.81 1.16
CA ARG A 986 -4.79 16.80 0.13
C ARG A 986 -6.06 16.23 -0.49
N ASP A 987 -7.10 15.94 0.31
CA ASP A 987 -8.37 15.42 -0.20
C ASP A 987 -9.09 16.43 -1.10
N VAL A 988 -9.09 17.72 -0.71
CA VAL A 988 -9.67 18.78 -1.56
C VAL A 988 -8.91 18.93 -2.87
N ARG A 989 -7.57 18.88 -2.85
CA ARG A 989 -6.75 18.92 -4.07
C ARG A 989 -7.04 17.73 -4.99
N SER A 990 -7.13 16.52 -4.42
CA SER A 990 -7.47 15.28 -5.15
C SER A 990 -8.87 15.37 -5.78
N ALA A 991 -9.87 15.81 -5.02
CA ALA A 991 -11.22 16.00 -5.52
C ALA A 991 -11.28 17.03 -6.66
N PHE A 992 -10.58 18.17 -6.56
CA PHE A 992 -10.56 19.17 -7.62
C PHE A 992 -9.81 18.70 -8.86
N ALA A 993 -8.71 17.97 -8.71
CA ALA A 993 -8.02 17.33 -9.82
C ALA A 993 -8.96 16.37 -10.58
N TRP A 994 -9.75 15.59 -9.86
CA TRP A 994 -10.78 14.74 -10.44
C TRP A 994 -11.89 15.55 -11.13
N LEU A 995 -12.45 16.58 -10.49
CA LEU A 995 -13.49 17.41 -11.10
C LEU A 995 -13.04 18.06 -12.41
N ILE A 996 -11.74 18.39 -12.52
CA ILE A 996 -11.17 18.95 -13.74
C ILE A 996 -10.94 17.85 -14.78
N THR A 997 -10.26 16.76 -14.41
CA THR A 997 -9.68 15.81 -15.38
C THR A 997 -10.53 14.56 -15.60
N GLY A 998 -11.29 14.09 -14.61
CA GLY A 998 -11.91 12.76 -14.58
C GLY A 998 -10.89 11.63 -14.76
N ASP A 999 -9.64 11.87 -14.36
CA ASP A 999 -8.45 11.08 -14.67
C ASP A 999 -8.19 10.84 -16.18
N LEU A 1000 -8.79 11.64 -17.06
CA LEU A 1000 -8.54 11.58 -18.51
C LEU A 1000 -7.24 12.31 -18.87
N SER A 1001 -6.43 11.68 -19.71
CA SER A 1001 -5.26 12.32 -20.32
C SER A 1001 -5.65 13.15 -21.54
N CYS A 1002 -4.84 14.16 -21.88
CA CYS A 1002 -4.99 14.87 -23.16
C CYS A 1002 -4.94 13.88 -24.35
N GLU A 1003 -4.16 12.81 -24.24
CA GLU A 1003 -4.00 11.84 -25.32
C GLU A 1003 -5.28 11.03 -25.55
N GLN A 1004 -5.95 10.61 -24.48
CA GLN A 1004 -7.24 9.91 -24.55
C GLN A 1004 -8.34 10.79 -25.17
N VAL A 1005 -8.37 12.08 -24.81
CA VAL A 1005 -9.32 13.04 -25.40
C VAL A 1005 -9.09 13.21 -26.91
N HIS A 1006 -7.83 13.33 -27.34
CA HIS A 1006 -7.50 13.42 -28.75
C HIS A 1006 -7.84 12.13 -29.50
N ALA A 1007 -7.45 10.96 -28.95
CA ALA A 1007 -7.71 9.65 -29.55
C ALA A 1007 -9.21 9.41 -29.77
N GLN A 1008 -10.06 9.80 -28.81
CA GLN A 1008 -11.51 9.69 -28.97
C GLN A 1008 -12.05 10.60 -30.08
N ARG A 1009 -11.61 11.87 -30.13
CA ARG A 1009 -12.01 12.79 -31.20
C ARG A 1009 -11.56 12.33 -32.58
N GLU A 1010 -10.32 11.88 -32.69
CA GLU A 1010 -9.75 11.32 -33.93
C GLU A 1010 -10.50 10.05 -34.35
N GLY A 1011 -10.92 9.23 -33.37
CA GLY A 1011 -11.79 8.06 -33.57
C GLY A 1011 -13.27 8.39 -33.82
N GLY A 1012 -13.65 9.66 -34.00
CA GLY A 1012 -15.03 10.09 -34.27
C GLY A 1012 -15.99 9.98 -33.08
N THR A 1013 -15.48 9.73 -31.87
CA THR A 1013 -16.26 9.68 -30.63
C THR A 1013 -16.18 11.03 -29.93
N ASP A 1014 -17.33 11.59 -29.51
CA ASP A 1014 -17.32 12.81 -28.72
C ASP A 1014 -16.78 12.51 -27.30
N PRO A 1015 -15.65 13.12 -26.86
CA PRO A 1015 -15.13 12.89 -25.53
C PRO A 1015 -16.04 13.49 -24.44
N ILE A 1016 -16.93 14.42 -24.81
CA ILE A 1016 -17.90 15.04 -23.91
C ILE A 1016 -19.06 14.08 -23.69
N THR A 1017 -18.99 13.35 -22.58
CA THR A 1017 -20.09 12.54 -22.04
C THR A 1017 -20.45 13.04 -20.63
N ASP A 1018 -21.64 12.72 -20.15
CA ASP A 1018 -22.15 13.24 -18.87
C ASP A 1018 -21.29 12.87 -17.68
N ASP A 1019 -20.85 11.63 -17.64
CA ASP A 1019 -19.96 11.06 -16.64
C ASP A 1019 -18.54 11.68 -16.65
N ARG A 1020 -18.22 12.50 -17.66
CA ARG A 1020 -16.92 13.20 -17.80
C ARG A 1020 -17.02 14.71 -17.64
N LEU A 1021 -18.22 15.25 -17.56
CA LEU A 1021 -18.44 16.67 -17.27
C LEU A 1021 -18.54 16.89 -15.76
N LEU A 1022 -18.24 18.11 -15.34
CA LEU A 1022 -18.22 18.52 -13.94
C LEU A 1022 -19.41 18.00 -13.12
N ALA A 1023 -20.63 18.12 -13.66
CA ALA A 1023 -21.86 17.66 -13.02
C ALA A 1023 -21.89 16.13 -12.82
N GLY A 1024 -21.42 15.33 -13.78
CA GLY A 1024 -21.33 13.89 -13.61
C GLY A 1024 -20.18 13.48 -12.70
N LEU A 1025 -19.03 14.14 -12.82
CA LEU A 1025 -17.84 13.84 -12.01
C LEU A 1025 -18.03 14.15 -10.52
N ALA A 1026 -18.77 15.21 -10.18
CA ALA A 1026 -19.03 15.61 -8.80
C ALA A 1026 -19.97 14.64 -8.04
N PHE A 1027 -20.87 13.97 -8.76
CA PHE A 1027 -21.96 13.18 -8.16
C PHE A 1027 -22.00 11.72 -8.64
N GLY A 1028 -21.07 11.28 -9.48
CA GLY A 1028 -21.14 10.00 -10.19
C GLY A 1028 -20.82 8.76 -9.35
N GLY A 1029 -20.25 8.90 -8.15
CA GLY A 1029 -19.92 7.78 -7.26
C GLY A 1029 -18.85 6.79 -7.76
N VAL A 1030 -18.26 7.03 -8.94
CA VAL A 1030 -17.24 6.16 -9.57
C VAL A 1030 -15.84 6.37 -8.99
N SER A 1031 -15.60 7.51 -8.35
CA SER A 1031 -14.31 7.85 -7.75
C SER A 1031 -14.08 7.09 -6.44
N GLY A 1032 -12.85 6.61 -6.20
CA GLY A 1032 -12.44 6.10 -4.89
C GLY A 1032 -11.96 7.18 -3.91
N ASP A 1033 -12.05 8.45 -4.29
CA ASP A 1033 -11.83 9.56 -3.35
C ASP A 1033 -12.99 9.68 -2.35
N ASN A 1034 -12.65 9.68 -1.06
CA ASN A 1034 -13.62 9.74 0.04
C ASN A 1034 -14.52 10.98 -0.01
N LEU A 1035 -14.00 12.14 -0.45
CA LEU A 1035 -14.77 13.39 -0.49
C LEU A 1035 -15.80 13.35 -1.62
N LEU A 1036 -15.44 12.76 -2.76
CA LEU A 1036 -16.34 12.60 -3.91
C LEU A 1036 -17.41 11.54 -3.68
N GLN A 1037 -17.08 10.46 -2.96
CA GLN A 1037 -18.09 9.49 -2.50
C GLN A 1037 -19.12 10.15 -1.58
N GLU A 1038 -18.67 11.03 -0.70
CA GLU A 1038 -19.58 11.79 0.16
C GLU A 1038 -20.49 12.71 -0.64
N TRP A 1039 -19.97 13.41 -1.66
CA TRP A 1039 -20.77 14.28 -2.51
C TRP A 1039 -21.78 13.51 -3.37
N ALA A 1040 -21.47 12.28 -3.77
CA ALA A 1040 -22.41 11.42 -4.49
C ALA A 1040 -23.66 11.08 -3.66
N GLU A 1041 -23.58 11.03 -2.32
CA GLU A 1041 -24.76 10.89 -1.46
C GLU A 1041 -25.67 12.13 -1.50
N LEU A 1042 -25.10 13.29 -1.87
CA LEU A 1042 -25.78 14.59 -1.92
C LEU A 1042 -26.26 14.92 -3.34
N ASP A 1043 -26.35 13.93 -4.22
CA ASP A 1043 -26.66 14.13 -5.64
C ASP A 1043 -28.00 14.86 -5.84
N PRO A 1044 -27.98 16.09 -6.40
CA PRO A 1044 -29.17 16.86 -6.71
C PRO A 1044 -30.18 16.11 -7.60
N ALA A 1045 -29.72 15.13 -8.39
CA ALA A 1045 -30.57 14.34 -9.27
C ALA A 1045 -31.67 13.58 -8.52
N GLU A 1046 -31.38 13.11 -7.31
CA GLU A 1046 -32.26 12.27 -6.48
C GLU A 1046 -33.33 13.09 -5.74
N LEU A 1047 -33.21 14.42 -5.70
CA LEU A 1047 -34.13 15.29 -4.97
C LEU A 1047 -35.40 15.64 -5.77
N PRO A 1048 -36.59 15.69 -5.14
CA PRO A 1048 -37.79 16.20 -5.77
C PRO A 1048 -37.72 17.73 -5.92
N ALA A 1049 -37.48 18.23 -7.13
CA ALA A 1049 -37.35 19.68 -7.42
C ALA A 1049 -38.31 20.14 -8.54
N PRO A 1050 -39.61 20.34 -8.24
CA PRO A 1050 -40.62 20.70 -9.25
C PRO A 1050 -40.42 22.11 -9.83
N GLY A 1051 -39.89 23.06 -9.07
CA GLY A 1051 -39.58 24.42 -9.51
C GLY A 1051 -38.33 24.47 -10.39
N ALA A 1052 -37.34 23.61 -10.15
CA ALA A 1052 -36.23 23.41 -11.08
C ALA A 1052 -36.72 22.96 -12.46
N VAL A 1053 -37.63 21.97 -12.50
CA VAL A 1053 -38.26 21.49 -13.74
C VAL A 1053 -39.11 22.57 -14.42
N ARG A 1054 -39.86 23.39 -13.66
CA ARG A 1054 -40.62 24.52 -14.22
C ARG A 1054 -39.72 25.60 -14.84
N THR A 1055 -38.64 25.96 -14.14
CA THR A 1055 -37.64 26.94 -14.62
C THR A 1055 -36.99 26.46 -15.91
N ALA A 1056 -36.63 25.18 -15.96
CA ALA A 1056 -36.08 24.53 -17.12
C ALA A 1056 -37.03 24.53 -18.33
N ARG A 1057 -38.32 24.24 -18.11
CA ARG A 1057 -39.34 24.25 -19.19
C ARG A 1057 -39.59 25.63 -19.78
N ALA A 1058 -39.24 26.71 -19.07
CA ALA A 1058 -39.33 28.08 -19.57
C ALA A 1058 -38.14 28.47 -20.48
N ARG A 1059 -37.13 27.60 -20.66
CA ARG A 1059 -35.88 27.85 -21.39
C ARG A 1059 -35.72 26.86 -22.56
N VAL A 1060 -36.14 27.30 -23.75
CA VAL A 1060 -36.09 26.51 -25.01
C VAL A 1060 -34.66 26.17 -25.43
N ASP A 1061 -33.68 26.96 -25.02
CA ASP A 1061 -32.24 26.73 -25.22
C ASP A 1061 -31.68 25.56 -24.39
N VAL A 1062 -32.38 25.18 -23.32
CA VAL A 1062 -31.97 24.13 -22.37
C VAL A 1062 -32.73 22.82 -22.62
N LEU A 1063 -34.02 22.92 -22.93
CA LEU A 1063 -34.89 21.80 -23.29
C LEU A 1063 -35.57 22.10 -24.63
N PRO A 1064 -34.91 21.78 -25.76
CA PRO A 1064 -35.41 22.13 -27.09
C PRO A 1064 -36.68 21.36 -27.49
N ASP A 1065 -36.96 20.20 -26.87
CA ASP A 1065 -38.18 19.43 -27.08
C ASP A 1065 -38.85 19.07 -25.75
N LEU A 1066 -39.88 19.83 -25.37
CA LEU A 1066 -40.66 19.61 -24.15
C LEU A 1066 -41.46 18.31 -24.17
N ASN A 1067 -41.65 17.68 -25.34
CA ASN A 1067 -42.41 16.44 -25.51
C ASN A 1067 -41.51 15.18 -25.47
N LYS A 1068 -40.18 15.32 -25.42
CA LYS A 1068 -39.20 14.22 -25.39
C LYS A 1068 -38.13 14.41 -24.32
N ILE A 1069 -38.54 14.76 -23.10
CA ILE A 1069 -37.62 14.90 -21.97
C ILE A 1069 -37.31 13.51 -21.41
N ALA A 1070 -36.07 13.03 -21.57
CA ALA A 1070 -35.64 11.80 -20.92
C ALA A 1070 -35.36 12.05 -19.43
N GLU A 1071 -35.45 11.00 -18.61
CA GLU A 1071 -35.13 11.08 -17.18
C GLU A 1071 -33.68 11.51 -16.95
N SER A 1072 -32.75 11.06 -17.80
CA SER A 1072 -31.35 11.50 -17.81
C SER A 1072 -31.19 13.01 -18.00
N ASP A 1073 -32.02 13.63 -18.83
CA ASP A 1073 -31.97 15.08 -19.09
C ASP A 1073 -32.35 15.85 -17.82
N ILE A 1074 -33.37 15.38 -17.09
CA ILE A 1074 -33.82 15.99 -15.84
C ILE A 1074 -32.76 15.80 -14.73
N ARG A 1075 -32.10 14.64 -14.67
CA ARG A 1075 -31.01 14.40 -13.70
C ARG A 1075 -29.83 15.33 -13.97
N ARG A 1076 -29.39 15.44 -15.23
CA ARG A 1076 -28.33 16.37 -15.67
C ARG A 1076 -28.67 17.82 -15.32
N LEU A 1077 -29.93 18.18 -15.56
CA LEU A 1077 -30.49 19.50 -15.30
C LEU A 1077 -30.38 19.93 -13.83
N LYS A 1078 -30.82 19.07 -12.91
CA LYS A 1078 -30.77 19.36 -11.47
C LYS A 1078 -29.33 19.55 -10.98
N ARG A 1079 -28.40 18.69 -11.44
CA ARG A 1079 -26.96 18.81 -11.11
C ARG A 1079 -26.34 20.10 -11.65
N ALA A 1080 -26.63 20.47 -12.90
CA ALA A 1080 -26.15 21.72 -13.50
C ALA A 1080 -26.70 22.97 -12.79
N LEU A 1081 -27.98 22.93 -12.39
CA LEU A 1081 -28.64 23.99 -11.64
C LEU A 1081 -28.03 24.16 -10.24
N PHE A 1082 -27.71 23.07 -9.55
CA PHE A 1082 -26.98 23.11 -8.27
C PHE A 1082 -25.60 23.77 -8.43
N LEU A 1083 -24.86 23.38 -9.47
CA LEU A 1083 -23.55 23.96 -9.83
C LEU A 1083 -23.63 25.41 -10.34
N GLY A 1084 -24.80 26.05 -10.27
CA GLY A 1084 -24.98 27.45 -10.60
C GLY A 1084 -24.75 27.77 -12.08
N GLN A 1085 -24.82 26.77 -12.95
CA GLN A 1085 -24.62 26.97 -14.39
C GLN A 1085 -25.79 27.74 -15.02
N TRP A 1086 -26.96 27.78 -14.35
CA TRP A 1086 -28.13 28.55 -14.76
C TRP A 1086 -28.56 29.50 -13.65
N GLY A 1087 -28.65 30.79 -13.95
CA GLY A 1087 -28.88 31.89 -12.98
C GLY A 1087 -30.30 31.96 -12.38
N SER A 1088 -30.81 30.86 -11.80
CA SER A 1088 -32.04 30.83 -11.02
C SER A 1088 -31.73 30.48 -9.57
N GLU A 1089 -31.64 31.50 -8.70
CA GLU A 1089 -31.43 31.29 -7.26
C GLU A 1089 -32.53 30.41 -6.65
N THR A 1090 -33.78 30.67 -7.00
CA THR A 1090 -34.95 29.86 -6.58
C THR A 1090 -34.85 28.41 -7.02
N GLY A 1091 -34.32 28.14 -8.21
CA GLY A 1091 -34.10 26.78 -8.69
C GLY A 1091 -32.98 26.09 -7.89
N ARG A 1092 -31.86 26.78 -7.68
CA ARG A 1092 -30.69 26.25 -6.96
C ARG A 1092 -31.04 25.84 -5.51
N THR A 1093 -31.90 26.60 -4.82
CA THR A 1093 -32.32 26.27 -3.45
C THR A 1093 -33.10 24.95 -3.38
N GLU A 1094 -33.94 24.62 -4.37
CA GLU A 1094 -34.74 23.38 -4.38
C GLU A 1094 -33.89 22.11 -4.62
N VAL A 1095 -32.69 22.25 -5.19
CA VAL A 1095 -31.81 21.13 -5.54
C VAL A 1095 -30.63 20.97 -4.57
N ARG A 1096 -30.68 21.62 -3.41
CA ARG A 1096 -29.73 21.44 -2.31
C ARG A 1096 -30.08 20.19 -1.50
N GLY A 1097 -29.08 19.37 -1.17
CA GLY A 1097 -29.26 18.18 -0.34
C GLY A 1097 -29.80 18.48 1.07
N TYR A 1098 -29.52 19.68 1.60
CA TYR A 1098 -29.99 20.15 2.91
C TYR A 1098 -30.93 21.35 2.75
N ARG A 1099 -32.18 21.20 3.16
CA ARG A 1099 -33.19 22.25 3.05
C ARG A 1099 -32.90 23.40 4.02
N HIS A 1100 -32.43 23.09 5.22
CA HIS A 1100 -32.17 24.07 6.27
C HIS A 1100 -30.69 24.46 6.38
N PHE A 1101 -29.91 24.29 5.31
CA PHE A 1101 -28.47 24.63 5.29
C PHE A 1101 -28.18 26.06 5.74
N ALA A 1102 -28.88 27.05 5.16
CA ALA A 1102 -28.69 28.47 5.51
C ALA A 1102 -29.11 28.76 6.96
N GLU A 1103 -30.22 28.16 7.40
CA GLU A 1103 -30.71 28.32 8.77
C GLU A 1103 -29.74 27.73 9.81
N TYR A 1104 -29.05 26.63 9.48
CA TYR A 1104 -28.00 26.08 10.32
C TYR A 1104 -26.79 27.02 10.42
N LEU A 1105 -26.37 27.64 9.31
CA LEU A 1105 -25.29 28.64 9.30
C LEU A 1105 -25.66 29.88 10.13
N ASP A 1106 -26.90 30.35 10.03
CA ASP A 1106 -27.42 31.43 10.86
C ASP A 1106 -27.42 31.04 12.34
N ALA A 1107 -27.80 29.80 12.65
CA ALA A 1107 -27.80 29.28 14.01
C ALA A 1107 -26.38 29.18 14.60
N LEU A 1108 -25.35 28.86 13.80
CA LEU A 1108 -23.95 28.89 14.24
C LEU A 1108 -23.48 30.30 14.63
N SER A 1109 -24.08 31.33 14.02
CA SER A 1109 -23.73 32.74 14.27
C SER A 1109 -24.58 33.38 15.39
N ALA A 1110 -25.85 32.96 15.52
CA ALA A 1110 -26.79 33.44 16.52
C ALA A 1110 -27.59 32.28 17.16
N PRO A 1111 -26.95 31.41 17.97
CA PRO A 1111 -27.57 30.20 18.54
C PRO A 1111 -28.83 30.49 19.35
N GLU A 1112 -28.87 31.60 20.08
CA GLU A 1112 -29.98 32.00 20.94
C GLU A 1112 -31.29 32.21 20.15
N ARG A 1113 -31.19 32.69 18.91
CA ARG A 1113 -32.36 32.90 18.03
C ARG A 1113 -32.94 31.59 17.51
N ALA A 1114 -32.10 30.57 17.37
CA ALA A 1114 -32.47 29.28 16.80
C ALA A 1114 -33.00 28.28 17.84
N LEU A 1115 -32.64 28.46 19.13
CA LEU A 1115 -33.03 27.57 20.23
C LEU A 1115 -34.51 27.13 20.23
N PRO A 1116 -35.51 28.03 20.07
CA PRO A 1116 -36.93 27.62 20.11
C PRO A 1116 -37.30 26.61 19.02
N ARG A 1117 -36.71 26.73 17.82
CA ARG A 1117 -36.98 25.80 16.71
C ARG A 1117 -36.35 24.43 16.95
N PHE A 1118 -35.12 24.40 17.48
CA PHE A 1118 -34.46 23.14 17.83
C PHE A 1118 -35.21 22.38 18.94
N ILE A 1119 -35.71 23.09 19.96
CA ILE A 1119 -36.55 22.48 21.01
C ILE A 1119 -37.86 21.91 20.44
N THR A 1120 -38.51 22.66 19.54
CA THR A 1120 -39.73 22.20 18.87
C THR A 1120 -39.48 20.92 18.06
N GLY A 1121 -38.40 20.91 17.27
CA GLY A 1121 -37.98 19.74 16.49
C GLY A 1121 -37.70 18.53 17.38
N LEU A 1122 -36.95 18.74 18.45
CA LEU A 1122 -36.58 17.71 19.41
C LEU A 1122 -37.81 17.10 20.09
N SER A 1123 -38.79 17.93 20.45
CA SER A 1123 -40.06 17.46 21.05
C SER A 1123 -40.84 16.53 20.12
N ARG A 1124 -40.88 16.86 18.83
CA ARG A 1124 -41.59 16.08 17.81
C ARG A 1124 -40.89 14.76 17.50
N VAL A 1125 -39.55 14.74 17.51
CA VAL A 1125 -38.77 13.49 17.35
C VAL A 1125 -38.90 12.59 18.58
N LEU A 1126 -38.85 13.16 19.80
CA LEU A 1126 -38.74 12.38 21.02
C LEU A 1126 -40.05 11.89 21.64
N GLY A 1127 -41.21 12.37 21.21
CA GLY A 1127 -42.42 11.79 21.80
C GLY A 1127 -43.77 12.40 21.52
N PHE A 1128 -43.91 13.52 20.80
CA PHE A 1128 -45.25 14.07 20.63
C PHE A 1128 -45.43 14.95 19.38
N VAL A 1129 -46.30 14.50 18.46
CA VAL A 1129 -46.74 15.28 17.31
C VAL A 1129 -47.92 16.16 17.76
N GLY A 1130 -47.81 17.49 17.59
CA GLY A 1130 -48.86 18.44 17.95
C GLY A 1130 -48.71 19.15 19.32
N TYR A 1131 -47.52 19.14 19.93
CA TYR A 1131 -47.23 19.99 21.08
C TYR A 1131 -47.08 21.46 20.63
N GLU A 1132 -47.82 22.38 21.25
CA GLU A 1132 -47.80 23.83 20.96
C GLU A 1132 -47.12 24.66 22.05
N GLY A 1133 -46.60 24.03 23.11
CA GLY A 1133 -45.90 24.73 24.18
C GLY A 1133 -44.48 25.17 23.78
N THR A 1134 -43.90 26.08 24.55
CA THR A 1134 -42.56 26.63 24.28
C THR A 1134 -41.42 25.74 24.78
N GLY A 1135 -41.70 24.74 25.63
CA GLY A 1135 -40.73 23.83 26.22
C GLY A 1135 -40.49 22.54 25.43
N LEU A 1136 -39.73 21.61 26.02
CA LEU A 1136 -39.52 20.28 25.46
C LEU A 1136 -40.52 19.28 26.06
N ALA A 1137 -41.39 18.70 25.23
CA ALA A 1137 -42.26 17.60 25.63
C ALA A 1137 -41.61 16.24 25.32
N LEU A 1138 -41.48 15.40 26.36
CA LEU A 1138 -40.90 14.06 26.32
C LEU A 1138 -41.94 13.01 26.73
N ARG A 1139 -42.20 12.02 25.88
CA ARG A 1139 -43.07 10.89 26.23
C ARG A 1139 -42.33 9.88 27.12
N ASP A 1140 -42.99 9.40 28.16
CA ASP A 1140 -42.52 8.31 29.01
C ASP A 1140 -42.87 6.93 28.40
N GLN A 1141 -41.87 6.04 28.28
CA GLN A 1141 -42.00 4.69 27.68
C GLN A 1141 -42.60 3.66 28.65
N SER A 1142 -42.66 3.97 29.95
CA SER A 1142 -43.09 3.05 31.01
C SER A 1142 -44.55 2.56 30.88
N TYR A 1143 -45.35 3.24 30.05
CA TYR A 1143 -46.79 3.02 29.92
C TYR A 1143 -47.22 2.43 28.56
N ASP A 1144 -46.28 2.00 27.71
CA ASP A 1144 -46.55 1.44 26.36
C ASP A 1144 -46.98 -0.05 26.36
N ALA A 1145 -47.34 -0.62 27.52
CA ALA A 1145 -47.80 -2.00 27.60
C ALA A 1145 -49.17 -2.18 26.89
N PRO A 1146 -49.35 -3.18 26.00
CA PRO A 1146 -50.61 -3.41 25.28
C PRO A 1146 -51.84 -3.63 26.18
N ALA A 1147 -51.61 -3.97 27.46
CA ALA A 1147 -52.62 -4.21 28.47
C ALA A 1147 -53.16 -2.94 29.15
N VAL A 1148 -52.50 -1.78 28.97
CA VAL A 1148 -52.93 -0.51 29.57
C VAL A 1148 -53.74 0.26 28.53
N ARG A 1149 -55.01 0.51 28.82
CA ARG A 1149 -55.83 1.44 28.02
C ARG A 1149 -55.21 2.84 28.06
N ALA A 1150 -54.41 3.15 27.03
CA ALA A 1150 -54.19 4.47 26.44
C ALA A 1150 -54.00 5.66 27.42
N ILE A 1151 -53.10 5.56 28.39
CA ILE A 1151 -52.64 6.75 29.14
C ILE A 1151 -51.22 7.08 28.69
N VAL A 1152 -51.01 8.26 28.10
CA VAL A 1152 -49.71 8.78 27.69
C VAL A 1152 -49.29 9.85 28.69
N VAL A 1153 -48.15 9.64 29.36
CA VAL A 1153 -47.54 10.64 30.23
C VAL A 1153 -46.45 11.38 29.46
N ILE A 1154 -46.60 12.69 29.39
CA ILE A 1154 -45.68 13.61 28.74
C ILE A 1154 -45.04 14.45 29.83
N LYS A 1155 -43.73 14.37 29.93
CA LYS A 1155 -42.91 15.24 30.76
C LYS A 1155 -42.65 16.55 30.00
N GLU A 1156 -42.98 17.69 30.60
CA GLU A 1156 -42.70 19.01 30.04
C GLU A 1156 -41.49 19.61 30.78
N LEU A 1157 -40.43 19.95 30.02
CA LEU A 1157 -39.24 20.66 30.50
C LEU A 1157 -39.27 22.10 29.97
N ASP A 1158 -38.94 23.09 30.82
CA ASP A 1158 -39.01 24.50 30.43
C ASP A 1158 -37.87 24.86 29.45
N ALA A 1159 -38.14 25.72 28.48
CA ALA A 1159 -37.13 26.15 27.52
C ALA A 1159 -35.96 26.90 28.17
N THR A 1160 -36.20 27.57 29.31
CA THR A 1160 -35.18 28.28 30.09
C THR A 1160 -34.17 27.34 30.76
N GLU A 1161 -34.46 26.04 30.83
CA GLU A 1161 -33.51 25.02 31.31
C GLU A 1161 -32.48 24.64 30.24
N PHE A 1162 -32.63 25.15 29.01
CA PHE A 1162 -31.77 24.85 27.88
C PHE A 1162 -30.97 26.05 27.41
N GLU A 1163 -29.74 25.78 27.00
CA GLU A 1163 -28.85 26.73 26.36
C GLU A 1163 -28.34 26.12 25.06
N LEU A 1164 -28.47 26.85 23.95
CA LEU A 1164 -27.83 26.49 22.69
C LEU A 1164 -26.63 27.40 22.49
N ALA A 1165 -25.46 26.80 22.31
CA ALA A 1165 -24.23 27.53 22.04
C ALA A 1165 -23.54 26.97 20.80
N ALA A 1166 -22.84 27.82 20.06
CA ALA A 1166 -21.92 27.37 19.03
C ALA A 1166 -20.63 26.86 19.70
N ASP A 1167 -20.17 25.68 19.28
CA ASP A 1167 -18.97 25.02 19.78
C ASP A 1167 -17.92 24.99 18.67
N GLY A 1168 -16.71 25.42 18.99
CA GLY A 1168 -15.62 25.61 18.04
C GLY A 1168 -14.64 26.66 18.52
N ALA A 1169 -13.51 26.20 19.05
CA ALA A 1169 -12.44 27.07 19.53
C ALA A 1169 -11.85 27.89 18.36
N ARG A 1170 -11.83 29.22 18.48
CA ARG A 1170 -11.20 30.08 17.48
C ARG A 1170 -9.71 30.08 17.70
N SER A 1171 -8.96 29.47 16.80
CA SER A 1171 -7.50 29.57 16.84
C SER A 1171 -7.05 30.81 16.05
N PRO A 1172 -6.10 31.60 16.57
CA PRO A 1172 -5.57 32.75 15.85
C PRO A 1172 -4.75 32.37 14.60
N TYR A 1173 -4.27 31.12 14.51
CA TYR A 1173 -3.26 30.70 13.54
C TYR A 1173 -3.79 29.78 12.43
N ILE A 1174 -5.03 29.30 12.54
CA ILE A 1174 -5.69 28.50 11.51
C ILE A 1174 -7.05 29.08 11.17
N GLU A 1175 -7.45 28.91 9.92
CA GLU A 1175 -8.78 29.24 9.45
C GLU A 1175 -9.77 28.38 10.23
N SER A 1176 -10.57 28.96 11.13
CA SER A 1176 -11.63 28.23 11.82
C SER A 1176 -12.85 29.10 12.04
N PHE A 1177 -14.01 28.46 12.11
CA PHE A 1177 -15.29 29.07 12.47
C PHE A 1177 -16.10 28.06 13.29
N PRO A 1178 -17.11 28.49 14.07
CA PRO A 1178 -17.98 27.55 14.75
C PRO A 1178 -18.71 26.67 13.74
N ASP A 1179 -18.53 25.36 13.85
CA ASP A 1179 -19.00 24.36 12.88
C ASP A 1179 -19.87 23.27 13.55
N LEU A 1180 -20.20 23.46 14.84
CA LEU A 1180 -21.08 22.60 15.62
C LEU A 1180 -21.94 23.44 16.58
N LEU A 1181 -23.18 23.01 16.82
CA LEU A 1181 -24.01 23.53 17.90
C LEU A 1181 -24.04 22.53 19.06
N VAL A 1182 -24.10 23.02 20.30
CA VAL A 1182 -24.26 22.20 21.49
C VAL A 1182 -25.45 22.70 22.29
N LEU A 1183 -26.47 21.85 22.39
CA LEU A 1183 -27.62 22.08 23.25
C LEU A 1183 -27.31 21.48 24.63
N ARG A 1184 -27.29 22.31 25.67
CA ARG A 1184 -27.06 21.92 27.06
C ARG A 1184 -28.33 22.10 27.86
N HIS A 1185 -28.60 21.16 28.75
CA HIS A 1185 -29.64 21.26 29.78
C HIS A 1185 -29.00 21.53 31.14
N SER A 1186 -29.72 22.20 32.04
CA SER A 1186 -29.24 22.54 33.39
C SER A 1186 -28.84 21.34 34.26
N SER A 1187 -29.27 20.12 33.92
CA SER A 1187 -28.80 18.88 34.57
C SER A 1187 -27.40 18.42 34.14
N GLY A 1188 -26.78 19.09 33.17
CA GLY A 1188 -25.50 18.70 32.57
C GLY A 1188 -25.64 17.78 31.35
N ALA A 1189 -26.85 17.33 31.00
CA ALA A 1189 -27.08 16.61 29.76
C ALA A 1189 -26.81 17.52 28.55
N ALA A 1190 -26.08 17.02 27.56
CA ALA A 1190 -25.81 17.74 26.32
C ALA A 1190 -26.12 16.90 25.08
N LEU A 1191 -26.49 17.58 24.00
CA LEU A 1191 -26.67 17.07 22.65
C LEU A 1191 -25.82 17.89 21.69
N ARG A 1192 -24.98 17.21 20.90
CA ARG A 1192 -24.20 17.83 19.83
C ARG A 1192 -25.03 17.82 18.54
N ILE A 1193 -25.09 18.96 17.86
CA ILE A 1193 -25.95 19.18 16.69
C ILE A 1193 -25.05 19.63 15.53
N ASN A 1194 -24.67 18.65 14.70
CA ASN A 1194 -24.06 18.88 13.39
C ASN A 1194 -25.15 19.16 12.32
N LEU A 1195 -24.75 19.35 11.06
CA LEU A 1195 -25.70 19.63 9.98
C LEU A 1195 -26.74 18.51 9.78
N ASP A 1196 -26.35 17.24 9.87
CA ASP A 1196 -27.26 16.08 9.74
C ASP A 1196 -28.33 16.09 10.85
N THR A 1197 -27.92 16.30 12.10
CA THR A 1197 -28.84 16.40 13.24
C THR A 1197 -29.72 17.65 13.14
N ALA A 1198 -29.16 18.78 12.69
CA ALA A 1198 -29.94 20.00 12.51
C ALA A 1198 -31.02 19.84 11.46
N GLU A 1199 -30.72 19.22 10.32
CA GLU A 1199 -31.69 18.97 9.25
C GLU A 1199 -32.86 18.11 9.75
N VAL A 1200 -32.59 17.04 10.50
CA VAL A 1200 -33.64 16.18 11.07
C VAL A 1200 -34.50 16.95 12.07
N LEU A 1201 -33.89 17.74 12.96
CA LEU A 1201 -34.62 18.51 13.96
C LEU A 1201 -35.44 19.64 13.33
N LEU A 1202 -34.89 20.38 12.37
CA LEU A 1202 -35.56 21.51 11.73
C LEU A 1202 -36.73 21.04 10.83
N ARG A 1203 -36.58 19.92 10.11
CA ARG A 1203 -37.69 19.29 9.39
C ARG A 1203 -38.77 18.77 10.32
N ALA A 1204 -38.39 18.17 11.46
CA ALA A 1204 -39.35 17.80 12.48
C ALA A 1204 -40.10 19.04 13.01
N ALA A 1205 -39.40 20.17 13.20
CA ALA A 1205 -40.02 21.46 13.56
C ALA A 1205 -40.95 22.02 12.47
N ASP A 1206 -40.76 21.68 11.19
CA ASP A 1206 -41.70 21.97 10.10
C ASP A 1206 -42.88 20.98 10.05
N GLY A 1207 -42.81 19.88 10.80
CA GLY A 1207 -43.87 18.87 10.90
C GLY A 1207 -43.60 17.60 10.09
N GLU A 1208 -42.41 17.49 9.52
CA GLU A 1208 -41.97 16.35 8.72
C GLU A 1208 -41.08 15.43 9.56
N ILE A 1209 -41.57 14.22 9.84
CA ILE A 1209 -40.80 13.20 10.59
C ILE A 1209 -40.20 12.22 9.59
N LEU A 1210 -38.87 12.24 9.47
CA LEU A 1210 -38.14 11.36 8.58
C LEU A 1210 -38.08 9.95 9.14
N GLY A 1211 -38.47 8.98 8.30
CA GLY A 1211 -38.53 7.55 8.63
C GLY A 1211 -37.42 6.71 7.98
N ASP A 1212 -36.54 7.31 7.17
CA ASP A 1212 -35.54 6.60 6.38
C ASP A 1212 -34.35 6.07 7.20
N LEU A 1213 -33.64 5.09 6.62
CA LEU A 1213 -32.45 4.45 7.22
C LEU A 1213 -31.33 5.47 7.49
N ALA A 1214 -31.19 6.49 6.63
CA ALA A 1214 -30.16 7.52 6.75
C ALA A 1214 -30.31 8.40 8.01
N SER A 1215 -31.54 8.61 8.48
CA SER A 1215 -31.82 9.37 9.72
C SER A 1215 -31.84 8.52 10.99
N GLU A 1216 -31.67 7.20 10.90
CA GLU A 1216 -31.79 6.29 12.05
C GLU A 1216 -30.70 6.53 13.10
N ALA A 1217 -29.43 6.69 12.68
CA ALA A 1217 -28.31 6.96 13.59
C ALA A 1217 -28.48 8.30 14.33
N VAL A 1218 -28.91 9.35 13.63
CA VAL A 1218 -29.22 10.67 14.21
C VAL A 1218 -30.37 10.55 15.23
N ARG A 1219 -31.43 9.81 14.88
CA ARG A 1219 -32.55 9.57 15.78
C ARG A 1219 -32.14 8.78 17.02
N GLN A 1220 -31.19 7.84 16.92
CA GLN A 1220 -30.65 7.12 18.07
C GLN A 1220 -29.88 8.06 19.02
N GLU A 1221 -29.04 8.96 18.50
CA GLU A 1221 -28.33 9.96 19.33
C GLU A 1221 -29.30 10.88 20.06
N VAL A 1222 -30.28 11.42 19.32
CA VAL A 1222 -31.36 12.24 19.88
C VAL A 1222 -32.15 11.47 20.93
N THR A 1223 -32.50 10.21 20.68
CA THR A 1223 -33.19 9.33 21.63
C THR A 1223 -32.35 9.07 22.88
N GLY A 1224 -31.04 8.91 22.74
CA GLY A 1224 -30.09 8.79 23.85
C GLY A 1224 -30.08 10.03 24.73
N PHE A 1225 -30.10 11.23 24.13
CA PHE A 1225 -30.27 12.49 24.86
C PHE A 1225 -31.62 12.55 25.58
N GLY A 1226 -32.71 12.20 24.89
CA GLY A 1226 -34.05 12.10 25.47
C GLY A 1226 -34.12 11.14 26.66
N ASN A 1227 -33.46 9.99 26.58
CA ASN A 1227 -33.39 9.00 27.66
C ASN A 1227 -32.68 9.54 28.91
N ARG A 1228 -31.61 10.34 28.73
CA ARG A 1228 -30.96 11.02 29.86
C ARG A 1228 -31.92 12.02 30.52
N LEU A 1229 -32.60 12.84 29.72
CA LEU A 1229 -33.58 13.81 30.22
C LEU A 1229 -34.82 13.17 30.87
N ARG A 1230 -35.24 11.98 30.44
CA ARG A 1230 -36.33 11.22 31.07
C ARG A 1230 -36.02 10.84 32.52
N ARG A 1231 -34.75 10.64 32.87
CA ARG A 1231 -34.31 10.31 34.25
C ARG A 1231 -34.34 11.51 35.20
N GLU A 1232 -34.34 12.73 34.67
CA GLU A 1232 -34.44 13.93 35.50
C GLU A 1232 -35.84 14.04 36.14
N PRO A 1233 -36.00 14.66 37.31
CA PRO A 1233 -37.31 14.97 37.86
C PRO A 1233 -38.04 16.02 37.02
N ALA A 1234 -39.35 15.88 36.84
CA ALA A 1234 -40.19 16.85 36.14
C ALA A 1234 -40.89 17.79 37.13
N ARG A 1235 -40.95 19.09 36.83
CA ARG A 1235 -41.81 20.02 37.58
C ARG A 1235 -43.25 19.99 37.07
N ALA A 1236 -43.47 19.64 35.81
CA ALA A 1236 -44.79 19.50 35.21
C ALA A 1236 -44.87 18.26 34.31
N VAL A 1237 -46.02 17.58 34.34
CA VAL A 1237 -46.37 16.48 33.45
C VAL A 1237 -47.77 16.68 32.89
N ARG A 1238 -47.97 16.27 31.64
CA ARG A 1238 -49.27 16.20 30.98
C ARG A 1238 -49.65 14.76 30.78
N VAL A 1239 -50.83 14.38 31.25
CA VAL A 1239 -51.37 13.03 31.17
C VAL A 1239 -52.51 13.05 30.18
N ILE A 1240 -52.39 12.29 29.09
CA ILE A 1240 -53.40 12.18 28.04
C ILE A 1240 -54.05 10.81 28.16
N ASP A 1241 -55.37 10.76 28.29
CA ASP A 1241 -56.11 9.50 28.34
C ASP A 1241 -56.53 9.00 26.95
N GLY A 1242 -57.14 7.81 26.89
CA GLY A 1242 -57.49 7.13 25.66
C GLY A 1242 -58.60 7.78 24.85
N SER A 1243 -59.24 8.81 25.40
CA SER A 1243 -60.22 9.65 24.72
C SER A 1243 -59.61 10.93 24.13
N GLY A 1244 -58.31 11.15 24.34
CA GLY A 1244 -57.59 12.37 23.94
C GLY A 1244 -57.70 13.50 24.96
N ARG A 1245 -58.28 13.26 26.14
CA ARG A 1245 -58.41 14.28 27.18
C ARG A 1245 -57.07 14.48 27.88
N SER A 1246 -56.60 15.73 27.92
CA SER A 1246 -55.33 16.13 28.53
C SER A 1246 -55.55 16.69 29.94
N LEU A 1247 -54.76 16.24 30.90
CA LEU A 1247 -54.69 16.74 32.28
C LEU A 1247 -53.27 17.21 32.57
N LYS A 1248 -53.09 18.42 33.10
CA LYS A 1248 -51.77 18.92 33.51
C LYS A 1248 -51.60 18.75 35.02
N ALA A 1249 -50.48 18.19 35.45
CA ALA A 1249 -50.11 18.04 36.85
C ALA A 1249 -48.75 18.69 37.10
N VAL A 1250 -48.65 19.48 38.15
CA VAL A 1250 -47.46 20.28 38.47
C VAL A 1250 -47.03 19.99 39.91
N ALA A 1251 -45.73 19.85 40.13
CA ALA A 1251 -45.14 19.76 41.46
C ALA A 1251 -44.96 21.18 42.03
N LYS A 1252 -45.73 21.50 43.08
CA LYS A 1252 -45.68 22.78 43.80
C LYS A 1252 -45.56 22.52 45.30
N ASP A 1253 -44.57 23.14 45.95
CA ASP A 1253 -44.33 23.02 47.41
C ASP A 1253 -44.24 21.55 47.90
N GLY A 1254 -43.59 20.68 47.12
CA GLY A 1254 -43.44 19.26 47.43
C GLY A 1254 -44.70 18.42 47.27
N ARG A 1255 -45.77 18.95 46.66
CA ARG A 1255 -47.03 18.24 46.35
C ARG A 1255 -47.31 18.27 44.86
N ILE A 1256 -47.90 17.18 44.35
CA ILE A 1256 -48.41 17.13 42.97
C ILE A 1256 -49.83 17.71 42.97
N VAL A 1257 -50.03 18.81 42.25
CA VAL A 1257 -51.31 19.50 42.13
C VAL A 1257 -51.78 19.39 40.68
N ARG A 1258 -53.06 19.08 40.49
CA ARG A 1258 -53.70 19.12 39.17
C ARG A 1258 -53.98 20.57 38.80
N GLU A 1259 -53.49 21.00 37.65
CA GLU A 1259 -53.81 22.29 37.04
C GLU A 1259 -54.95 22.02 36.06
N ASP A 1260 -56.17 22.44 36.41
CA ASP A 1260 -57.29 22.34 35.48
C ASP A 1260 -57.06 23.33 34.34
N VAL A 1261 -56.75 22.80 33.15
CA VAL A 1261 -56.76 23.57 31.91
C VAL A 1261 -58.23 23.85 31.60
N SER A 1262 -58.65 25.10 31.79
CA SER A 1262 -59.98 25.60 31.43
C SER A 1262 -60.21 25.57 29.92
#